data_AF-A0A9C9KZI8-F1
#
_entry.id   AF-A0A9C9KZI8-F1
#
_cell.length_a   1.000
_cell.length_b   1.000
_cell.length_c   1.000
_cell.angle_alpha   90.00
_cell.angle_beta   90.00
_cell.angle_gamma   90.00
#
_symmetry.space_group_name_H-M   'P 1'
#
loop_
_entity.id
_entity.type
_entity.pdbx_description
1 polymer ?
#
loop_
_entity_poly.entity_id
_entity_poly.type
_entity_poly.pdbx_seq_one_letter_code
_entity_poly.pdbx_strand_id
1 'polypeptide(L)'
;MKHCSFVSSLFLSCVMCLVGLLFAADSLFAADTSSDAELKALSITTNRCDAIVSQYSNEHDDIIQQKLRAAYKDDACFEQEKNTHGKPLSDAIVGPITKTWINQYMMDHTEKDCALDNQACSDEEINRQNASKVNREATNNRLYTSENGIAPYVLTSDDLTYFEINVDVYAAIKAMQSQVFITDTALLAAVKSDLSSIKGMSDALLKAYVGQVRIYITPVNIRILTPDTIDELIVNNYILAASSLQSQVNRPVNEKNFNKLMKNILRSAYLEENKQTKKDAVSDKPGKVVAKNNSSKNTADGKNKASEDKAPNKKIVRKKPVKPLKLSWKQKREISKILEVIDATSSGNLQYNLDINEEVKKKFPSINDEIIKCVRNISNTGYYSRFAMKDSLKDMLGKIKKIQNGGVIPGFNCKIPQKTVDLKKSSDESAELKKTDENYDKAMLELLLNKSGKAFYGSNLEPIELLPFESCNECSLPMKGVNYGFYPFWQASAAYREAGLAVINPAEVDFSVFNRMAYFALPVSSDGSIESLLHWEDTSNIKSFVRTLNKFDVKRDLVLYSNSWQLWGAGKGEYDVKQLVQGYAEKHLSQIQRLHKRVESEGGLSGITLYFDGYKNDSDATNIVNYITHLKEQIIKARKAGTGEAFDINMVLGIRWNYQSEEYCRVGNIDNKNDTYFKEFEYLLVNDAETRPVSSGAGKAINKMESKIKNKLKGVPSDAEEPALMNLLVFLHEPSSRAKKCLRLQIENEFHGGRRIDILRKVIPILGRAYLKESDNKFKQFADDINYLKDNFGGIGMWPLPLSGVEEDAQDSKEAKNERAISRSVISKMGELVEEKYSEPYKNYMDYEKLGVIGGMLRRPEIADYFSVCSYMCPERSIFRYLLFLLIAGSIVSFVAFRVNCKAKRYIIKMKWIDISLKGTTFIVLLSILGCDPFWQPMSNTVLMISLASGIAYFFYRMFFCGYESESDE
;
A
#
# COMPACT_ATOMS: atom_id res chain seq x y z
N MET A 1 -56.29 58.29 4.38
CA MET A 1 -55.86 57.96 5.76
C MET A 1 -56.48 56.69 6.36
N LYS A 2 -57.76 56.35 6.13
CA LYS A 2 -58.35 55.12 6.71
C LYS A 2 -57.81 53.78 6.13
N HIS A 3 -57.29 53.76 4.90
CA HIS A 3 -56.69 52.54 4.33
C HIS A 3 -55.27 52.21 4.82
N CYS A 4 -54.49 53.19 5.32
CA CYS A 4 -53.13 52.90 5.82
C CYS A 4 -53.10 52.16 7.17
N SER A 5 -54.11 52.35 8.02
CA SER A 5 -54.18 51.66 9.31
C SER A 5 -54.44 50.16 9.16
N PHE A 6 -55.20 49.75 8.13
CA PHE A 6 -55.50 48.35 7.87
C PHE A 6 -54.27 47.60 7.34
N VAL A 7 -53.49 48.23 6.45
CA VAL A 7 -52.26 47.64 5.90
C VAL A 7 -51.17 47.51 6.97
N SER A 8 -51.06 48.47 7.89
CA SER A 8 -50.12 48.40 9.01
C SER A 8 -50.41 47.22 9.96
N SER A 9 -51.68 46.97 10.28
CA SER A 9 -52.08 45.84 11.13
C SER A 9 -51.85 44.49 10.45
N LEU A 10 -52.14 44.39 9.16
CA LEU A 10 -51.93 43.16 8.39
C LEU A 10 -50.43 42.85 8.25
N PHE A 11 -49.60 43.87 8.04
CA PHE A 11 -48.15 43.71 7.91
C PHE A 11 -47.50 43.31 9.23
N LEU A 12 -47.92 43.90 10.36
CA LEU A 12 -47.43 43.52 11.69
C LEU A 12 -47.80 42.08 12.04
N SER A 13 -49.01 41.65 11.66
CA SER A 13 -49.47 40.27 11.84
C SER A 13 -48.72 39.29 10.93
N CYS A 14 -48.41 39.68 9.68
CA CYS A 14 -47.60 38.87 8.77
C CYS A 14 -46.14 38.75 9.25
N VAL A 15 -45.54 39.83 9.74
CA VAL A 15 -44.17 39.81 10.28
C VAL A 15 -44.10 38.96 11.55
N MET A 16 -45.10 39.05 12.43
CA MET A 16 -45.20 38.16 13.59
C MET A 16 -45.42 36.69 13.19
N CYS A 17 -46.20 36.42 12.13
CA CYS A 17 -46.31 35.07 11.57
C CYS A 17 -45.00 34.57 10.94
N LEU A 18 -44.22 35.44 10.29
CA LEU A 18 -42.95 35.08 9.65
C LEU A 18 -41.84 34.86 10.68
N VAL A 19 -41.81 35.66 11.74
CA VAL A 19 -40.94 35.44 12.92
C VAL A 19 -41.37 34.16 13.65
N GLY A 20 -42.68 33.92 13.81
CA GLY A 20 -43.20 32.66 14.35
C GLY A 20 -42.87 31.43 13.48
N LEU A 21 -42.89 31.57 12.14
CA LEU A 21 -42.49 30.52 11.20
C LEU A 21 -40.98 30.27 11.22
N LEU A 22 -40.15 31.29 11.42
CA LEU A 22 -38.71 31.14 11.60
C LEU A 22 -38.35 30.43 12.90
N PHE A 23 -39.14 30.60 13.97
CA PHE A 23 -38.99 29.83 15.22
C PHE A 23 -39.63 28.43 15.16
N ALA A 24 -40.62 28.20 14.29
CA ALA A 24 -41.24 26.88 14.10
C ALA A 24 -40.52 26.01 13.05
N ALA A 25 -39.65 26.59 12.22
CA ALA A 25 -38.90 25.90 11.17
C ALA A 25 -37.98 24.78 11.70
N ASP A 26 -37.58 24.83 12.97
CA ASP A 26 -36.80 23.75 13.62
C ASP A 26 -37.58 22.42 13.75
N SER A 27 -38.90 22.42 13.51
CA SER A 27 -39.77 21.26 13.72
C SER A 27 -40.42 20.67 12.45
N LEU A 28 -40.08 21.16 11.24
CA LEU A 28 -40.84 20.84 10.02
C LEU A 28 -40.04 20.27 8.83
N PHE A 29 -38.74 19.98 8.96
CA PHE A 29 -37.94 19.43 7.85
C PHE A 29 -37.74 17.92 7.94
N ALA A 30 -38.76 17.19 7.48
CA ALA A 30 -38.63 15.82 6.97
C ALA A 30 -39.60 15.66 5.78
N ALA A 31 -39.26 16.25 4.64
CA ALA A 31 -39.95 16.02 3.38
C ALA A 31 -38.94 16.10 2.22
N ASP A 32 -38.63 14.94 1.66
CA ASP A 32 -37.89 14.77 0.41
C ASP A 32 -38.69 15.35 -0.76
N THR A 33 -38.03 16.12 -1.61
CA THR A 33 -38.49 16.40 -2.97
C THR A 33 -37.36 16.13 -3.96
N SER A 34 -37.47 15.02 -4.68
CA SER A 34 -36.73 14.78 -5.92
C SER A 34 -37.42 15.50 -7.08
N SER A 35 -36.69 16.34 -7.81
CA SER A 35 -37.08 16.70 -9.17
C SER A 35 -35.82 17.04 -9.99
N ASP A 36 -35.31 16.04 -10.70
CA ASP A 36 -34.42 16.21 -11.86
C ASP A 36 -35.29 16.23 -13.13
N ALA A 37 -35.41 17.38 -13.79
CA ALA A 37 -35.58 17.51 -15.23
C ALA A 37 -35.48 18.98 -15.65
N GLU A 38 -34.83 19.20 -16.80
CA GLU A 38 -34.74 20.44 -17.59
C GLU A 38 -33.71 21.51 -17.19
N LEU A 39 -32.50 21.41 -17.78
CA LEU A 39 -31.93 22.52 -18.56
C LEU A 39 -30.79 22.03 -19.48
N LYS A 40 -31.15 21.63 -20.71
CA LYS A 40 -30.23 21.48 -21.85
C LYS A 40 -30.62 22.52 -22.89
N ALA A 41 -29.81 23.57 -23.05
CA ALA A 41 -29.50 24.22 -24.33
C ALA A 41 -28.77 25.57 -24.10
N LEU A 42 -27.48 25.67 -24.45
CA LEU A 42 -27.00 26.58 -25.52
C LEU A 42 -25.50 26.39 -25.85
N SER A 43 -25.24 26.31 -27.17
CA SER A 43 -24.02 26.29 -28.02
C SER A 43 -22.62 26.50 -27.39
N ILE A 44 -21.65 25.58 -27.58
CA ILE A 44 -20.80 25.30 -28.78
C ILE A 44 -19.77 26.41 -29.09
N THR A 45 -18.54 26.16 -28.65
CA THR A 45 -17.30 26.47 -29.37
C THR A 45 -16.43 25.22 -29.32
N THR A 46 -16.52 24.39 -30.37
CA THR A 46 -15.75 23.15 -30.49
C THR A 46 -14.28 23.50 -30.69
N ASN A 47 -13.42 22.98 -29.80
CA ASN A 47 -12.01 23.34 -29.76
C ASN A 47 -11.24 22.52 -30.82
N ARG A 48 -10.21 23.10 -31.42
CA ARG A 48 -9.40 22.49 -32.50
C ARG A 48 -8.77 21.14 -32.12
N CYS A 49 -8.65 20.85 -30.82
CA CYS A 49 -8.22 19.57 -30.28
C CYS A 49 -9.23 18.44 -30.48
N ASP A 50 -10.54 18.73 -30.43
CA ASP A 50 -11.60 17.71 -30.59
C ASP A 50 -11.65 17.19 -32.03
N ALA A 51 -11.33 18.05 -33.00
CA ALA A 51 -11.20 17.68 -34.40
C ALA A 51 -9.98 16.78 -34.65
N ILE A 52 -8.85 17.03 -33.97
CA ILE A 52 -7.63 16.22 -34.08
C ILE A 52 -7.82 14.85 -33.41
N VAL A 53 -8.46 14.81 -32.23
CA VAL A 53 -8.79 13.56 -31.53
C VAL A 53 -9.78 12.73 -32.34
N SER A 54 -10.81 13.35 -32.93
CA SER A 54 -11.77 12.66 -33.80
C SER A 54 -11.10 12.12 -35.07
N GLN A 55 -10.19 12.87 -35.68
CA GLN A 55 -9.45 12.43 -36.87
C GLN A 55 -8.51 11.25 -36.54
N TYR A 56 -7.84 11.29 -35.39
CA TYR A 56 -6.90 10.24 -34.96
C TYR A 56 -7.60 8.93 -34.54
N SER A 57 -8.77 9.02 -33.88
CA SER A 57 -9.60 7.85 -33.52
C SER A 57 -10.05 7.11 -34.78
N ASN A 58 -10.65 7.83 -35.73
CA ASN A 58 -11.24 7.23 -36.93
C ASN A 58 -10.23 6.45 -37.79
N GLU A 59 -8.99 6.93 -37.90
CA GLU A 59 -7.97 6.29 -38.75
C GLU A 59 -7.42 4.98 -38.15
N HIS A 60 -7.40 4.86 -36.81
CA HIS A 60 -6.86 3.68 -36.12
C HIS A 60 -7.94 2.64 -35.81
N ASP A 61 -9.17 3.10 -35.55
CA ASP A 61 -10.31 2.23 -35.27
C ASP A 61 -10.61 1.35 -36.50
N ASP A 62 -10.65 1.90 -37.72
CA ASP A 62 -10.89 1.13 -38.94
C ASP A 62 -9.87 0.02 -39.18
N ILE A 63 -8.59 0.26 -38.88
CA ILE A 63 -7.52 -0.72 -39.04
C ILE A 63 -7.68 -1.88 -38.06
N ILE A 64 -8.01 -1.58 -36.80
CA ILE A 64 -8.25 -2.60 -35.75
C ILE A 64 -9.45 -3.46 -36.14
N GLN A 65 -10.52 -2.82 -36.59
CA GLN A 65 -11.75 -3.48 -37.03
C GLN A 65 -11.52 -4.42 -38.21
N GLN A 66 -10.73 -3.99 -39.19
CA GLN A 66 -10.38 -4.81 -40.35
C GLN A 66 -9.58 -6.05 -39.95
N LYS A 67 -8.66 -5.92 -38.97
CA LYS A 67 -7.84 -7.04 -38.49
C LYS A 67 -8.64 -8.06 -37.68
N LEU A 68 -9.53 -7.61 -36.81
CA LEU A 68 -10.41 -8.51 -36.04
C LEU A 68 -11.33 -9.31 -36.97
N ARG A 69 -11.93 -8.66 -37.98
CA ARG A 69 -12.73 -9.36 -39.00
C ARG A 69 -11.92 -10.39 -39.78
N ALA A 70 -10.66 -10.07 -40.12
CA ALA A 70 -9.80 -11.01 -40.83
C ALA A 70 -9.42 -12.21 -39.95
N ALA A 71 -9.23 -12.00 -38.64
CA ALA A 71 -8.83 -13.03 -37.68
C ALA A 71 -9.97 -13.99 -37.32
N TYR A 72 -11.22 -13.48 -37.23
CA TYR A 72 -12.39 -14.22 -36.74
C TYR A 72 -13.48 -14.44 -37.80
N LYS A 73 -13.13 -14.36 -39.09
CA LYS A 73 -14.10 -14.50 -40.21
C LYS A 73 -14.89 -15.82 -40.21
N ASP A 74 -14.37 -16.85 -39.54
CA ASP A 74 -14.96 -18.20 -39.48
C ASP A 74 -15.46 -18.55 -38.06
N ASP A 75 -15.41 -17.61 -37.11
CA ASP A 75 -15.87 -17.79 -35.73
C ASP A 75 -17.37 -17.50 -35.62
N ALA A 76 -18.15 -18.51 -35.22
CA ALA A 76 -19.61 -18.42 -35.16
C ALA A 76 -20.10 -17.40 -34.12
N CYS A 77 -19.39 -17.21 -33.02
CA CYS A 77 -19.72 -16.23 -31.98
C CYS A 77 -19.44 -14.81 -32.46
N PHE A 78 -18.31 -14.62 -33.15
CA PHE A 78 -17.96 -13.35 -33.79
C PHE A 78 -19.00 -12.94 -34.84
N GLU A 79 -19.41 -13.88 -35.69
CA GLU A 79 -20.43 -13.63 -36.72
C GLU A 79 -21.83 -13.43 -36.10
N GLN A 80 -22.18 -14.12 -35.02
CA GLN A 80 -23.45 -13.91 -34.32
C GLN A 80 -23.55 -12.51 -33.69
N GLU A 81 -22.50 -12.04 -32.98
CA GLU A 81 -22.49 -10.69 -32.40
C GLU A 81 -22.53 -9.60 -33.49
N LYS A 82 -21.75 -9.79 -34.56
CA LYS A 82 -21.76 -8.91 -35.74
C LYS A 82 -23.16 -8.82 -36.37
N ASN A 83 -23.86 -9.94 -36.51
CA ASN A 83 -25.21 -9.98 -37.11
C ASN A 83 -26.27 -9.40 -36.16
N THR A 84 -26.12 -9.57 -34.85
CA THR A 84 -27.05 -9.05 -33.83
C THR A 84 -27.05 -7.52 -33.78
N HIS A 85 -25.90 -6.88 -34.03
CA HIS A 85 -25.76 -5.42 -33.94
C HIS A 85 -25.84 -4.68 -35.29
N GLY A 86 -26.08 -5.41 -36.39
CA GLY A 86 -26.43 -4.85 -37.71
C GLY A 86 -25.37 -4.01 -38.41
N LYS A 87 -24.24 -3.71 -37.75
CA LYS A 87 -23.00 -3.14 -38.30
C LYS A 87 -21.82 -3.72 -37.55
N PRO A 88 -20.65 -3.88 -38.19
CA PRO A 88 -19.53 -4.56 -37.56
C PRO A 88 -18.96 -3.66 -36.44
N LEU A 89 -19.09 -4.12 -35.19
CA LEU A 89 -18.54 -3.49 -33.98
C LEU A 89 -18.98 -2.01 -33.86
N SER A 90 -20.26 -1.84 -33.51
CA SER A 90 -21.07 -0.63 -33.72
C SER A 90 -20.73 0.59 -32.85
N ASP A 91 -19.60 0.62 -32.16
CA ASP A 91 -19.17 1.81 -31.41
C ASP A 91 -18.28 2.75 -32.23
N ALA A 92 -17.76 2.32 -33.39
CA ALA A 92 -16.84 3.10 -34.25
C ALA A 92 -15.62 3.70 -33.51
N ILE A 93 -15.40 3.20 -32.29
CA ILE A 93 -14.42 3.60 -31.27
C ILE A 93 -13.99 2.27 -30.63
N VAL A 94 -12.83 2.20 -29.97
CA VAL A 94 -12.46 1.08 -29.09
C VAL A 94 -13.40 0.99 -27.86
N GLY A 95 -14.68 0.67 -28.06
CA GLY A 95 -15.64 0.43 -26.99
C GLY A 95 -15.73 -1.06 -26.63
N PRO A 96 -16.74 -1.45 -25.83
CA PRO A 96 -16.70 -2.68 -25.05
C PRO A 96 -16.58 -3.95 -25.90
N ILE A 97 -17.34 -4.03 -27.00
CA ILE A 97 -17.36 -5.21 -27.88
C ILE A 97 -16.03 -5.32 -28.63
N THR A 98 -15.55 -4.20 -29.16
CA THR A 98 -14.23 -4.13 -29.81
C THR A 98 -13.11 -4.51 -28.85
N LYS A 99 -13.16 -4.05 -27.59
CA LYS A 99 -12.18 -4.43 -26.55
C LYS A 99 -12.23 -5.93 -26.21
N THR A 100 -13.41 -6.52 -26.12
CA THR A 100 -13.56 -7.96 -25.88
C THR A 100 -12.85 -8.76 -26.97
N TRP A 101 -13.07 -8.43 -28.24
CA TRP A 101 -12.43 -9.14 -29.35
C TRP A 101 -10.96 -8.80 -29.54
N ILE A 102 -10.49 -7.61 -29.15
CA ILE A 102 -9.04 -7.33 -29.05
C ILE A 102 -8.41 -8.20 -27.98
N ASN A 103 -9.04 -8.32 -26.80
CA ASN A 103 -8.52 -9.14 -25.72
C ASN A 103 -8.51 -10.61 -26.12
N GLN A 104 -9.58 -11.10 -26.78
CA GLN A 104 -9.63 -12.45 -27.34
C GLN A 104 -8.54 -12.64 -28.40
N TYR A 105 -8.36 -11.68 -29.30
CA TYR A 105 -7.29 -11.71 -30.31
C TYR A 105 -5.91 -11.81 -29.69
N MET A 106 -5.69 -11.04 -28.62
CA MET A 106 -4.44 -11.10 -27.86
C MET A 106 -4.28 -12.50 -27.28
N MET A 107 -5.26 -13.05 -26.57
CA MET A 107 -5.19 -14.41 -26.00
C MET A 107 -4.91 -15.48 -27.06
N ASP A 108 -5.69 -15.51 -28.14
CA ASP A 108 -5.62 -16.53 -29.20
C ASP A 108 -4.30 -16.48 -30.00
N HIS A 109 -3.62 -15.32 -30.01
CA HIS A 109 -2.40 -15.11 -30.79
C HIS A 109 -1.13 -14.92 -29.93
N THR A 110 -1.24 -14.76 -28.61
CA THR A 110 -0.09 -14.75 -27.69
C THR A 110 0.27 -16.12 -27.14
N GLU A 111 -0.65 -17.10 -27.17
CA GLU A 111 -0.40 -18.48 -26.74
C GLU A 111 -0.63 -19.48 -27.90
N LYS A 112 0.32 -19.56 -28.84
CA LYS A 112 0.35 -20.67 -29.79
C LYS A 112 1.30 -21.75 -29.30
N ASP A 113 0.80 -22.61 -28.42
CA ASP A 113 1.11 -24.04 -28.37
C ASP A 113 0.31 -24.74 -27.26
N CYS A 114 -1.02 -24.72 -27.35
CA CYS A 114 -1.89 -25.73 -26.73
C CYS A 114 -3.08 -25.99 -27.66
N ALA A 115 -3.37 -27.26 -27.89
CA ALA A 115 -4.36 -27.71 -28.85
C ALA A 115 -5.80 -27.37 -28.43
N LEU A 116 -6.63 -27.15 -29.45
CA LEU A 116 -8.06 -26.90 -29.42
C LEU A 116 -8.83 -28.06 -28.79
N ASP A 117 -9.64 -27.78 -27.78
CA ASP A 117 -10.92 -28.46 -27.59
C ASP A 117 -12.03 -27.47 -27.98
N ASN A 118 -12.71 -27.79 -29.09
CA ASN A 118 -13.87 -27.05 -29.57
C ASN A 118 -15.02 -27.22 -28.56
N GLN A 119 -15.13 -26.30 -27.60
CA GLN A 119 -16.31 -26.21 -26.75
C GLN A 119 -17.41 -25.48 -27.52
N ALA A 120 -18.29 -26.27 -28.13
CA ALA A 120 -19.47 -25.79 -28.84
C ALA A 120 -20.37 -24.97 -27.90
N CYS A 121 -20.82 -23.81 -28.39
CA CYS A 121 -21.96 -23.10 -27.82
C CYS A 121 -23.18 -24.03 -27.83
N SER A 122 -23.53 -24.59 -26.68
CA SER A 122 -24.78 -25.32 -26.52
C SER A 122 -25.81 -24.41 -25.84
N ASP A 123 -27.00 -24.37 -26.42
CA ASP A 123 -28.16 -23.56 -26.01
C ASP A 123 -28.74 -23.93 -24.62
N GLU A 124 -28.10 -24.84 -23.89
CA GLU A 124 -28.63 -25.43 -22.66
C GLU A 124 -28.33 -24.59 -21.40
N GLU A 125 -27.27 -23.77 -21.42
CA GLU A 125 -26.95 -22.84 -20.33
C GLU A 125 -27.87 -21.60 -20.33
N ILE A 126 -28.38 -21.22 -21.51
CA ILE A 126 -29.27 -20.06 -21.71
C ILE A 126 -30.70 -20.34 -21.22
N ASN A 127 -31.18 -21.58 -21.34
CA ASN A 127 -32.53 -21.94 -20.88
C ASN A 127 -32.66 -22.04 -19.36
N ARG A 128 -31.56 -22.25 -18.62
CA ARG A 128 -31.58 -22.15 -17.15
C ARG A 128 -31.66 -20.71 -16.64
N GLN A 129 -31.17 -19.73 -17.41
CA GLN A 129 -31.28 -18.32 -17.04
C GLN A 129 -32.62 -17.68 -17.48
N ASN A 130 -33.24 -18.17 -18.55
CA ASN A 130 -34.49 -17.62 -19.07
C ASN A 130 -35.75 -17.99 -18.25
N ALA A 131 -35.71 -19.02 -17.40
CA ALA A 131 -36.82 -19.31 -16.47
C ALA A 131 -36.91 -18.33 -15.27
N SER A 132 -35.90 -17.46 -15.08
CA SER A 132 -35.83 -16.54 -13.93
C SER A 132 -36.11 -15.06 -14.29
N LYS A 133 -36.45 -14.75 -15.54
CA LYS A 133 -36.48 -13.36 -16.06
C LYS A 133 -37.84 -12.88 -16.59
N VAL A 134 -38.94 -13.22 -15.91
CA VAL A 134 -40.29 -12.65 -16.21
C VAL A 134 -40.70 -11.50 -15.27
N ASN A 135 -39.85 -11.06 -14.33
CA ASN A 135 -40.16 -9.87 -13.53
C ASN A 135 -38.90 -9.07 -13.17
N ARG A 136 -38.46 -8.18 -14.06
CA ARG A 136 -37.76 -6.91 -13.74
C ARG A 136 -37.39 -6.16 -15.02
N GLU A 137 -38.35 -5.46 -15.60
CA GLU A 137 -38.10 -4.23 -16.35
C GLU A 137 -38.44 -3.06 -15.43
N ALA A 138 -37.42 -2.49 -14.77
CA ALA A 138 -37.37 -1.11 -14.28
C ALA A 138 -36.18 -0.93 -13.33
N THR A 139 -34.94 -1.00 -13.84
CA THR A 139 -33.76 -0.28 -13.31
C THR A 139 -32.54 -0.65 -14.15
N ASN A 140 -32.28 0.10 -15.22
CA ASN A 140 -30.99 0.08 -15.90
C ASN A 140 -30.61 1.51 -16.27
N ASN A 141 -29.87 2.15 -15.37
CA ASN A 141 -28.91 3.20 -15.69
C ASN A 141 -27.96 3.34 -14.51
N ARG A 142 -26.85 2.62 -14.56
CA ARG A 142 -25.56 3.05 -14.00
C ARG A 142 -24.46 2.23 -14.70
N LEU A 143 -23.86 2.89 -15.68
CA LEU A 143 -22.62 2.52 -16.32
C LEU A 143 -21.55 2.24 -15.25
N TYR A 144 -20.90 1.08 -15.35
CA TYR A 144 -19.57 0.89 -14.77
C TYR A 144 -18.58 1.69 -15.62
N THR A 145 -18.17 2.86 -15.14
CA THR A 145 -17.01 3.59 -15.69
C THR A 145 -15.74 2.87 -15.23
N SER A 146 -14.92 2.47 -16.19
CA SER A 146 -13.59 1.90 -15.96
C SER A 146 -12.61 2.99 -15.50
N GLU A 147 -12.48 3.18 -14.19
CA GLU A 147 -11.32 3.85 -13.59
C GLU A 147 -10.39 2.79 -13.00
N ASN A 148 -9.83 1.95 -13.87
CA ASN A 148 -8.64 1.19 -13.51
C ASN A 148 -7.44 2.09 -13.77
N GLY A 149 -6.85 2.61 -12.70
CA GLY A 149 -5.54 3.25 -12.74
C GLY A 149 -4.55 2.31 -13.44
N ILE A 150 -3.79 2.86 -14.40
CA ILE A 150 -2.80 2.14 -15.19
C ILE A 150 -1.80 1.49 -14.22
N ALA A 151 -1.86 0.16 -14.09
CA ALA A 151 -0.85 -0.59 -13.38
C ALA A 151 0.52 -0.36 -14.05
N PRO A 152 1.58 -0.04 -13.30
CA PRO A 152 2.91 0.03 -13.89
C PRO A 152 3.27 -1.34 -14.47
N TYR A 153 3.86 -1.34 -15.66
CA TYR A 153 4.38 -2.55 -16.28
C TYR A 153 5.59 -3.03 -15.46
N VAL A 154 5.40 -4.13 -14.72
CA VAL A 154 6.43 -4.75 -13.87
C VAL A 154 6.68 -6.16 -14.39
N LEU A 155 7.94 -6.55 -14.50
CA LEU A 155 8.32 -7.95 -14.75
C LEU A 155 7.92 -8.76 -13.52
N THR A 156 7.14 -9.82 -13.72
CA THR A 156 6.62 -10.64 -12.62
C THR A 156 7.73 -11.47 -11.97
N SER A 157 7.48 -12.01 -10.77
CA SER A 157 8.39 -12.98 -10.15
C SER A 157 8.64 -14.19 -11.04
N ASP A 158 7.66 -14.54 -11.87
CA ASP A 158 7.69 -15.72 -12.72
C ASP A 158 8.65 -15.48 -13.90
N ASP A 159 8.68 -14.24 -14.43
CA ASP A 159 9.64 -13.80 -15.44
C ASP A 159 11.09 -13.81 -14.91
N LEU A 160 11.29 -13.48 -13.63
CA LEU A 160 12.61 -13.52 -12.97
C LEU A 160 13.08 -14.95 -12.69
N THR A 161 12.16 -15.82 -12.27
CA THR A 161 12.43 -17.24 -11.98
C THR A 161 12.89 -17.96 -13.24
N TYR A 162 12.34 -17.60 -14.41
CA TYR A 162 12.77 -18.11 -15.72
C TYR A 162 14.26 -17.87 -16.01
N PHE A 163 14.83 -16.77 -15.53
CA PHE A 163 16.25 -16.44 -15.76
C PHE A 163 17.21 -17.19 -14.84
N GLU A 164 16.75 -17.57 -13.64
CA GLU A 164 17.55 -18.29 -12.64
C GLU A 164 17.62 -19.80 -12.96
N ILE A 165 16.54 -20.38 -13.50
CA ILE A 165 16.43 -21.80 -13.85
C ILE A 165 17.55 -22.27 -14.80
N ASN A 166 18.00 -21.45 -15.75
CA ASN A 166 19.03 -21.85 -16.72
C ASN A 166 20.39 -22.18 -16.08
N VAL A 167 20.75 -21.47 -15.00
CA VAL A 167 22.02 -21.70 -14.28
C VAL A 167 21.96 -23.02 -13.52
N ASP A 168 20.86 -23.24 -12.82
CA ASP A 168 20.62 -24.45 -12.03
C ASP A 168 20.51 -25.69 -12.92
N VAL A 169 19.86 -25.57 -14.08
CA VAL A 169 19.78 -26.62 -15.10
C VAL A 169 21.17 -27.01 -15.59
N TYR A 170 22.03 -26.04 -15.94
CA TYR A 170 23.38 -26.34 -16.39
C TYR A 170 24.23 -26.99 -15.29
N ALA A 171 24.09 -26.54 -14.04
CA ALA A 171 24.80 -27.13 -12.90
C ALA A 171 24.38 -28.58 -12.66
N ALA A 172 23.07 -28.87 -12.70
CA ALA A 172 22.53 -30.22 -12.56
C ALA A 172 23.03 -31.14 -13.68
N ILE A 173 22.95 -30.71 -14.94
CA ILE A 173 23.41 -31.51 -16.10
C ILE A 173 24.94 -31.72 -16.02
N LYS A 174 25.71 -30.72 -15.61
CA LYS A 174 27.17 -30.85 -15.42
C LYS A 174 27.56 -31.84 -14.32
N ALA A 175 26.79 -31.93 -13.24
CA ALA A 175 27.02 -32.94 -12.21
C ALA A 175 26.84 -34.36 -12.77
N MET A 176 25.87 -34.55 -13.67
CA MET A 176 25.60 -35.84 -14.33
C MET A 176 26.65 -36.25 -15.37
N GLN A 177 27.51 -35.35 -15.85
CA GLN A 177 28.57 -35.67 -16.82
C GLN A 177 29.56 -36.73 -16.32
N SER A 178 29.70 -36.87 -14.99
CA SER A 178 30.56 -37.87 -14.36
C SER A 178 29.92 -39.26 -14.25
N GLN A 179 28.62 -39.36 -14.49
CA GLN A 179 27.85 -40.60 -14.38
C GLN A 179 27.75 -41.30 -15.75
N VAL A 180 27.67 -42.63 -15.71
CA VAL A 180 27.71 -43.50 -16.89
C VAL A 180 26.46 -44.36 -16.90
N PHE A 181 25.77 -44.43 -18.03
CA PHE A 181 24.48 -45.11 -18.14
C PHE A 181 24.51 -46.20 -19.22
N ILE A 182 23.79 -47.29 -18.95
CA ILE A 182 23.72 -48.48 -19.82
C ILE A 182 22.78 -48.23 -21.01
N THR A 183 21.75 -47.40 -20.84
CA THR A 183 20.78 -47.05 -21.90
C THR A 183 20.52 -45.55 -21.93
N ASP A 184 20.12 -45.03 -23.10
CA ASP A 184 19.69 -43.64 -23.27
C ASP A 184 18.46 -43.31 -22.42
N THR A 185 17.52 -44.25 -22.29
CA THR A 185 16.35 -44.15 -21.41
C THR A 185 16.72 -43.98 -19.94
N ALA A 186 17.72 -44.73 -19.44
CA ALA A 186 18.16 -44.60 -18.05
C ALA A 186 18.82 -43.24 -17.78
N LEU A 187 19.62 -42.74 -18.73
CA LEU A 187 20.20 -41.39 -18.65
C LEU A 187 19.12 -40.31 -18.68
N LEU A 188 18.15 -40.40 -19.59
CA LEU A 188 17.06 -39.43 -19.68
C LEU A 188 16.14 -39.44 -18.45
N ALA A 189 15.93 -40.60 -17.84
CA ALA A 189 15.18 -40.72 -16.59
C ALA A 189 15.91 -40.02 -15.42
N ALA A 190 17.24 -40.20 -15.32
CA ALA A 190 18.07 -39.51 -14.33
C ALA A 190 18.06 -37.99 -14.54
N VAL A 191 18.23 -37.53 -15.79
CA VAL A 191 18.14 -36.10 -16.14
C VAL A 191 16.78 -35.52 -15.77
N LYS A 192 15.69 -36.22 -16.10
CA LYS A 192 14.33 -35.77 -15.78
C LYS A 192 14.12 -35.66 -14.26
N SER A 193 14.61 -36.64 -13.50
CA SER A 193 14.54 -36.65 -12.04
C SER A 193 15.26 -35.44 -11.44
N ASP A 194 16.53 -35.22 -11.80
CA ASP A 194 17.35 -34.15 -11.24
C ASP A 194 16.81 -32.76 -11.64
N LEU A 195 16.39 -32.58 -12.89
CA LEU A 195 15.82 -31.30 -13.33
C LEU A 195 14.47 -30.99 -12.66
N SER A 196 13.64 -32.00 -12.38
CA SER A 196 12.36 -31.80 -11.68
C SER A 196 12.52 -31.32 -10.23
N SER A 197 13.71 -31.47 -9.64
CA SER A 197 14.01 -31.00 -8.29
C SER A 197 14.34 -29.49 -8.22
N ILE A 198 14.54 -28.83 -9.36
CA ILE A 198 14.86 -27.40 -9.43
C ILE A 198 13.59 -26.59 -9.17
N LYS A 199 13.65 -25.66 -8.21
CA LYS A 199 12.53 -24.79 -7.82
C LYS A 199 12.07 -23.95 -9.03
N GLY A 200 10.77 -24.01 -9.36
CA GLY A 200 10.19 -23.30 -10.50
C GLY A 200 10.18 -24.08 -11.82
N MET A 201 10.66 -25.33 -11.85
CA MET A 201 10.63 -26.19 -13.03
C MET A 201 9.21 -26.69 -13.32
N SER A 202 8.49 -26.08 -14.27
CA SER A 202 7.19 -26.58 -14.73
C SER A 202 7.33 -27.81 -15.63
N ASP A 203 6.25 -28.60 -15.80
CA ASP A 203 6.25 -29.78 -16.67
C ASP A 203 6.58 -29.44 -18.14
N ALA A 204 6.14 -28.26 -18.61
CA ALA A 204 6.45 -27.77 -19.94
C ALA A 204 7.94 -27.45 -20.11
N LEU A 205 8.55 -26.77 -19.13
CA LEU A 205 9.98 -26.46 -19.12
C LEU A 205 10.81 -27.74 -19.00
N LEU A 206 10.43 -28.63 -18.09
CA LEU A 206 11.09 -29.92 -17.91
C LEU A 206 11.12 -30.71 -19.22
N LYS A 207 10.00 -30.78 -19.93
CA LYS A 207 9.90 -31.46 -21.24
C LYS A 207 10.81 -30.81 -22.29
N ALA A 208 10.87 -29.48 -22.33
CA ALA A 208 11.73 -28.75 -23.25
C ALA A 208 13.23 -28.98 -22.97
N TYR A 209 13.66 -28.87 -21.70
CA TYR A 209 15.05 -29.09 -21.30
C TYR A 209 15.49 -30.54 -21.53
N VAL A 210 14.68 -31.53 -21.15
CA VAL A 210 14.97 -32.94 -21.41
C VAL A 210 15.10 -33.20 -22.92
N GLY A 211 14.27 -32.55 -23.74
CA GLY A 211 14.36 -32.62 -25.20
C GLY A 211 15.68 -32.05 -25.75
N GLN A 212 16.16 -30.93 -25.22
CA GLN A 212 17.44 -30.34 -25.62
C GLN A 212 18.64 -31.16 -25.16
N VAL A 213 18.60 -31.70 -23.94
CA VAL A 213 19.67 -32.55 -23.39
C VAL A 213 19.91 -33.80 -24.24
N ARG A 214 18.84 -34.35 -24.84
CA ARG A 214 18.92 -35.54 -25.69
C ARG A 214 19.93 -35.41 -26.85
N ILE A 215 20.16 -34.19 -27.35
CA ILE A 215 21.08 -33.92 -28.47
C ILE A 215 22.55 -34.09 -28.05
N TYR A 216 22.85 -34.02 -26.74
CA TYR A 216 24.20 -34.13 -26.18
C TYR A 216 24.51 -35.51 -25.61
N ILE A 217 23.58 -36.45 -25.73
CA ILE A 217 23.80 -37.84 -25.37
C ILE A 217 24.62 -38.47 -26.49
N THR A 218 25.86 -38.82 -26.19
CA THR A 218 26.74 -39.49 -27.15
C THR A 218 26.93 -40.94 -26.75
N PRO A 219 26.77 -41.90 -27.69
CA PRO A 219 27.17 -43.26 -27.43
C PRO A 219 28.69 -43.32 -27.37
N VAL A 220 29.21 -43.88 -26.28
CA VAL A 220 30.62 -44.14 -26.06
C VAL A 220 30.80 -45.65 -26.08
N ASN A 221 31.51 -46.13 -27.10
CA ASN A 221 32.00 -47.50 -27.11
C ASN A 221 33.02 -47.66 -25.99
N ILE A 222 32.71 -48.54 -25.05
CA ILE A 222 33.64 -48.95 -24.02
C ILE A 222 34.09 -50.37 -24.29
N ARG A 223 35.38 -50.62 -24.03
CA ARG A 223 35.92 -51.98 -23.95
C ARG A 223 36.15 -52.32 -22.49
N ILE A 224 35.72 -53.51 -22.11
CA ILE A 224 35.94 -54.06 -20.78
C ILE A 224 36.85 -55.26 -20.93
N LEU A 225 37.90 -55.28 -20.11
CA LEU A 225 38.74 -56.45 -19.99
C LEU A 225 37.98 -57.50 -19.16
N THR A 226 37.65 -58.62 -19.79
CA THR A 226 36.88 -59.70 -19.16
C THR A 226 37.81 -60.64 -18.39
N PRO A 227 37.30 -61.42 -17.41
CA PRO A 227 38.06 -62.52 -16.84
C PRO A 227 38.65 -63.46 -17.91
N ASP A 228 37.87 -63.78 -18.95
CA ASP A 228 38.30 -64.62 -20.08
C ASP A 228 39.51 -64.03 -20.83
N THR A 229 39.62 -62.69 -20.89
CA THR A 229 40.80 -62.03 -21.46
C THR A 229 42.07 -62.35 -20.66
N ILE A 230 41.97 -62.41 -19.33
CA ILE A 230 43.09 -62.76 -18.46
C ILE A 230 43.47 -64.23 -18.65
N ASP A 231 42.47 -65.11 -18.70
CA ASP A 231 42.69 -66.55 -18.90
C ASP A 231 43.36 -66.82 -20.24
N GLU A 232 42.93 -66.16 -21.32
CA GLU A 232 43.55 -66.27 -22.64
C GLU A 232 45.00 -65.77 -22.66
N LEU A 233 45.31 -64.69 -21.93
CA LEU A 233 46.70 -64.22 -21.78
C LEU A 233 47.58 -65.23 -21.04
N ILE A 234 47.03 -65.94 -20.04
CA ILE A 234 47.75 -67.01 -19.33
C ILE A 234 47.99 -68.20 -20.27
N VAL A 235 46.98 -68.62 -21.04
CA VAL A 235 47.08 -69.73 -22.02
C VAL A 235 48.15 -69.44 -23.09
N ASN A 236 48.27 -68.18 -23.53
CA ASN A 236 49.29 -67.74 -24.49
C ASN A 236 50.67 -67.46 -23.86
N ASN A 237 50.88 -67.85 -22.59
CA ASN A 237 52.12 -67.70 -21.83
C ASN A 237 52.56 -66.23 -21.61
N TYR A 238 51.60 -65.31 -21.50
CA TYR A 238 51.82 -63.89 -21.18
C TYR A 238 51.55 -63.58 -19.70
N ILE A 239 52.18 -64.32 -18.78
CA ILE A 239 51.90 -64.27 -17.32
C ILE A 239 52.12 -62.88 -16.72
N LEU A 240 53.18 -62.17 -17.14
CA LEU A 240 53.44 -60.80 -16.69
C LEU A 240 52.35 -59.83 -17.14
N ALA A 241 51.82 -60.01 -18.35
CA ALA A 241 50.73 -59.19 -18.88
C ALA A 241 49.45 -59.43 -18.09
N ALA A 242 49.06 -60.69 -17.92
CA ALA A 242 47.89 -61.12 -17.15
C ALA A 242 47.90 -60.53 -15.72
N SER A 243 49.00 -60.71 -14.97
CA SER A 243 49.12 -60.18 -13.61
C SER A 243 49.06 -58.65 -13.55
N SER A 244 49.67 -57.94 -14.51
CA SER A 244 49.64 -56.48 -14.56
C SER A 244 48.26 -55.89 -14.92
N LEU A 245 47.45 -56.64 -15.66
CA LEU A 245 46.14 -56.22 -16.13
C LEU A 245 44.98 -56.63 -15.22
N GLN A 246 45.23 -57.50 -14.22
CA GLN A 246 44.20 -57.96 -13.27
C GLN A 246 43.41 -56.82 -12.61
N SER A 247 44.10 -55.72 -12.29
CA SER A 247 43.48 -54.53 -11.68
C SER A 247 42.50 -53.77 -12.60
N GLN A 248 42.50 -54.09 -13.89
CA GLN A 248 41.66 -53.47 -14.93
C GLN A 248 40.49 -54.37 -15.36
N VAL A 249 40.39 -55.60 -14.84
CA VAL A 249 39.25 -56.49 -15.11
C VAL A 249 37.96 -55.81 -14.67
N ASN A 250 36.92 -55.88 -15.51
CA ASN A 250 35.62 -55.24 -15.30
C ASN A 250 35.64 -53.70 -15.20
N ARG A 251 36.77 -53.04 -15.49
CA ARG A 251 36.82 -51.58 -15.58
C ARG A 251 36.48 -51.14 -17.01
N PRO A 252 35.41 -50.36 -17.21
CA PRO A 252 35.08 -49.85 -18.53
C PRO A 252 36.08 -48.77 -18.95
N VAL A 253 36.62 -48.91 -20.14
CA VAL A 253 37.56 -47.95 -20.72
C VAL A 253 37.08 -47.57 -22.11
N ASN A 254 37.05 -46.28 -22.42
CA ASN A 254 36.71 -45.80 -23.76
C ASN A 254 37.58 -46.51 -24.81
N GLU A 255 36.94 -47.08 -25.84
CA GLU A 255 37.59 -47.88 -26.89
C GLU A 255 38.80 -47.16 -27.53
N LYS A 256 38.70 -45.83 -27.75
CA LYS A 256 39.81 -45.02 -28.32
C LYS A 256 41.04 -44.97 -27.41
N ASN A 257 40.84 -45.08 -26.10
CA ASN A 257 41.89 -45.05 -25.09
C ASN A 257 42.31 -46.44 -24.60
N PHE A 258 41.50 -47.47 -24.86
CA PHE A 258 41.70 -48.84 -24.36
C PHE A 258 43.10 -49.35 -24.71
N ASN A 259 43.43 -49.42 -25.99
CA ASN A 259 44.74 -49.90 -26.45
C ASN A 259 45.91 -49.05 -25.95
N LYS A 260 45.70 -47.74 -25.78
CA LYS A 260 46.73 -46.83 -25.23
C LYS A 260 46.98 -47.10 -23.74
N LEU A 261 45.91 -47.28 -22.95
CA LEU A 261 45.99 -47.59 -21.53
C LEU A 261 46.64 -48.95 -21.31
N MET A 262 46.15 -50.00 -22.00
CA MET A 262 46.70 -51.35 -21.93
C MET A 262 48.19 -51.34 -22.27
N LYS A 263 48.56 -50.67 -23.37
CA LYS A 263 49.96 -50.49 -23.77
C LYS A 263 50.78 -49.81 -22.68
N ASN A 264 50.28 -48.77 -22.02
CA ASN A 264 51.02 -48.08 -20.96
C ASN A 264 51.24 -48.95 -19.73
N ILE A 265 50.21 -49.68 -19.29
CA ILE A 265 50.29 -50.61 -18.15
C ILE A 265 51.33 -51.71 -18.44
N LEU A 266 51.24 -52.32 -19.61
CA LEU A 266 52.21 -53.34 -20.05
C LEU A 266 53.63 -52.77 -20.11
N ARG A 267 53.81 -51.57 -20.68
CA ARG A 267 55.11 -50.90 -20.70
C ARG A 267 55.68 -50.68 -19.31
N SER A 268 54.87 -50.27 -18.33
CA SER A 268 55.33 -50.14 -16.95
C SER A 268 55.72 -51.48 -16.35
N ALA A 269 54.94 -52.55 -16.57
CA ALA A 269 55.25 -53.88 -16.07
C ALA A 269 56.60 -54.40 -16.59
N TYR A 270 56.86 -54.30 -17.90
CA TYR A 270 58.15 -54.69 -18.50
C TYR A 270 59.33 -53.81 -18.04
N LEU A 271 59.09 -52.53 -17.71
CA LEU A 271 60.14 -51.67 -17.16
C LEU A 271 60.50 -52.04 -15.72
N GLU A 272 59.52 -52.44 -14.92
CA GLU A 272 59.76 -52.92 -13.55
C GLU A 272 60.45 -54.30 -13.56
N GLU A 273 60.06 -55.21 -14.44
CA GLU A 273 60.75 -56.50 -14.64
C GLU A 273 62.24 -56.30 -15.01
N ASN A 274 62.54 -55.36 -15.92
CA ASN A 274 63.92 -55.01 -16.29
C ASN A 274 64.73 -54.41 -15.12
N LYS A 275 64.06 -53.71 -14.18
CA LYS A 275 64.73 -53.18 -12.98
C LYS A 275 65.01 -54.32 -11.99
N GLN A 276 64.09 -55.27 -11.86
CA GLN A 276 64.23 -56.41 -10.97
C GLN A 276 65.35 -57.34 -11.43
N THR A 277 65.36 -57.74 -12.70
CA THR A 277 66.45 -58.52 -13.31
C THR A 277 67.82 -57.85 -13.21
N LYS A 278 67.90 -56.51 -13.27
CA LYS A 278 69.16 -55.77 -13.02
C LYS A 278 69.58 -55.74 -11.56
N LYS A 279 68.63 -55.71 -10.61
CA LYS A 279 68.93 -55.81 -9.18
C LYS A 279 69.43 -57.22 -8.85
N ASP A 280 68.79 -58.23 -9.42
CA ASP A 280 69.13 -59.63 -9.18
C ASP A 280 70.51 -59.96 -9.80
N ALA A 281 70.86 -59.40 -10.97
CA ALA A 281 72.19 -59.54 -11.58
C ALA A 281 73.32 -58.79 -10.84
N VAL A 282 73.01 -57.86 -9.92
CA VAL A 282 73.99 -57.14 -9.09
C VAL A 282 74.22 -57.85 -7.75
N SER A 283 73.36 -58.80 -7.37
CA SER A 283 73.45 -59.57 -6.14
C SER A 283 74.46 -60.74 -6.19
N ASP A 284 75.00 -61.10 -7.36
CA ASP A 284 75.89 -62.27 -7.55
C ASP A 284 77.40 -61.91 -7.59
N LYS A 285 77.83 -60.84 -6.94
CA LYS A 285 79.27 -60.58 -6.70
C LYS A 285 79.70 -61.08 -5.31
N PRO A 286 80.62 -62.07 -5.22
CA PRO A 286 81.11 -62.56 -3.94
C PRO A 286 82.18 -61.60 -3.39
N GLY A 287 82.04 -61.14 -2.15
CA GLY A 287 83.11 -60.35 -1.54
C GLY A 287 82.85 -59.81 -0.15
N LYS A 288 83.52 -60.45 0.82
CA LYS A 288 84.03 -59.90 2.09
C LYS A 288 83.06 -59.65 3.24
N VAL A 289 83.07 -60.67 4.10
CA VAL A 289 83.02 -60.60 5.57
C VAL A 289 83.87 -59.43 6.11
N VAL A 290 83.24 -58.49 6.82
CA VAL A 290 83.84 -57.81 8.00
C VAL A 290 82.73 -57.59 9.02
N ALA A 291 83.02 -58.05 10.23
CA ALA A 291 82.16 -58.11 11.40
C ALA A 291 82.16 -56.82 12.24
N LYS A 292 81.28 -56.86 13.25
CA LYS A 292 81.16 -56.05 14.48
C LYS A 292 80.27 -54.81 14.37
N ASN A 293 79.48 -54.44 15.37
CA ASN A 293 78.86 -55.10 16.52
C ASN A 293 78.11 -53.96 17.23
N ASN A 294 76.95 -54.27 17.82
CA ASN A 294 76.37 -53.60 18.99
C ASN A 294 75.88 -52.14 18.77
N SER A 295 74.85 -51.61 19.43
CA SER A 295 73.93 -52.13 20.44
C SER A 295 72.79 -51.11 20.55
N SER A 296 71.54 -51.60 20.64
CA SER A 296 70.49 -51.16 21.58
C SER A 296 70.68 -49.80 22.28
N LYS A 297 69.69 -48.89 22.19
CA LYS A 297 68.69 -48.72 23.28
C LYS A 297 67.62 -47.66 22.97
N ASN A 298 66.41 -48.00 23.40
CA ASN A 298 65.24 -47.16 23.65
C ASN A 298 65.53 -45.92 24.51
N THR A 299 64.76 -44.82 24.40
CA THR A 299 63.60 -44.41 25.24
C THR A 299 63.25 -42.94 24.90
N ALA A 300 61.99 -42.60 24.65
CA ALA A 300 61.07 -41.92 25.59
C ALA A 300 61.70 -40.73 26.34
N ASP A 301 61.29 -39.50 26.05
CA ASP A 301 60.31 -38.79 26.88
C ASP A 301 59.96 -37.42 26.31
N GLY A 302 58.68 -37.06 26.38
CA GLY A 302 58.14 -35.81 25.90
C GLY A 302 58.01 -34.77 27.02
N LYS A 303 58.64 -33.60 26.84
CA LYS A 303 58.27 -32.34 27.49
C LYS A 303 58.52 -31.19 26.51
N ASN A 304 57.46 -30.56 26.01
CA ASN A 304 57.55 -29.28 25.32
C ASN A 304 56.74 -28.22 26.07
N LYS A 305 57.48 -27.23 26.58
CA LYS A 305 57.01 -25.89 26.92
C LYS A 305 57.37 -24.95 25.76
N ALA A 306 56.51 -23.95 25.59
CA ALA A 306 56.54 -22.81 24.69
C ALA A 306 57.91 -22.28 24.21
N SER A 307 57.97 -21.85 22.95
CA SER A 307 58.32 -20.48 22.57
C SER A 307 58.24 -20.31 21.04
N GLU A 308 57.68 -19.17 20.63
CA GLU A 308 57.75 -18.61 19.28
C GLU A 308 59.21 -18.46 18.82
N ASP A 309 59.52 -18.79 17.57
CA ASP A 309 60.29 -17.92 16.66
C ASP A 309 60.43 -18.50 15.24
N LYS A 310 60.13 -17.63 14.26
CA LYS A 310 60.75 -17.45 12.93
C LYS A 310 61.23 -18.67 12.14
N ALA A 311 60.54 -18.93 11.03
CA ALA A 311 60.96 -19.82 9.95
C ALA A 311 62.14 -19.27 9.13
N PRO A 312 63.20 -20.07 8.85
CA PRO A 312 64.16 -19.77 7.81
C PRO A 312 63.92 -20.61 6.54
N ASN A 313 64.10 -19.92 5.42
CA ASN A 313 63.92 -20.34 4.04
C ASN A 313 64.97 -21.40 3.62
N LYS A 314 64.56 -22.61 3.21
CA LYS A 314 65.46 -23.70 2.77
C LYS A 314 65.28 -24.00 1.28
N LYS A 315 66.25 -23.56 0.47
CA LYS A 315 66.38 -23.82 -0.98
C LYS A 315 66.46 -25.33 -1.26
N ILE A 316 65.55 -25.84 -2.09
CA ILE A 316 65.55 -27.19 -2.64
C ILE A 316 66.53 -27.28 -3.81
N VAL A 317 67.53 -28.16 -3.70
CA VAL A 317 68.46 -28.52 -4.77
C VAL A 317 67.74 -29.42 -5.79
N ARG A 318 67.55 -28.94 -7.03
CA ARG A 318 66.99 -29.72 -8.15
C ARG A 318 67.94 -30.87 -8.55
N LYS A 319 67.50 -32.12 -8.36
CA LYS A 319 68.16 -33.32 -8.93
C LYS A 319 67.95 -33.34 -10.45
N LYS A 320 69.02 -33.65 -11.21
CA LYS A 320 69.00 -33.75 -12.68
C LYS A 320 68.02 -34.84 -13.16
N PRO A 321 67.33 -34.64 -14.29
CA PRO A 321 66.37 -35.60 -14.83
C PRO A 321 67.08 -36.88 -15.28
N VAL A 322 66.62 -38.02 -14.75
CA VAL A 322 67.06 -39.37 -15.16
C VAL A 322 66.50 -39.64 -16.56
N LYS A 323 67.38 -40.02 -17.52
CA LYS A 323 66.98 -40.37 -18.89
C LYS A 323 65.94 -41.51 -18.87
N PRO A 324 64.83 -41.43 -19.61
CA PRO A 324 63.81 -42.48 -19.62
C PRO A 324 64.40 -43.78 -20.19
N LEU A 325 64.27 -44.89 -19.44
CA LEU A 325 64.63 -46.22 -19.92
C LEU A 325 63.77 -46.55 -21.15
N LYS A 326 64.43 -46.91 -22.27
CA LYS A 326 63.75 -47.33 -23.50
C LYS A 326 63.53 -48.85 -23.48
N LEU A 327 62.32 -49.29 -23.83
CA LEU A 327 61.99 -50.71 -24.03
C LEU A 327 62.79 -51.32 -25.17
N SER A 328 63.19 -52.59 -25.01
CA SER A 328 63.86 -53.35 -26.07
C SER A 328 62.92 -53.59 -27.26
N TRP A 329 63.48 -53.83 -28.45
CA TRP A 329 62.67 -54.13 -29.64
C TRP A 329 61.85 -55.41 -29.46
N LYS A 330 62.40 -56.42 -28.77
CA LYS A 330 61.71 -57.66 -28.39
C LYS A 330 60.47 -57.38 -27.53
N GLN A 331 60.62 -56.55 -26.49
CA GLN A 331 59.51 -56.15 -25.61
C GLN A 331 58.42 -55.36 -26.34
N LYS A 332 58.79 -54.48 -27.28
CA LYS A 332 57.81 -53.77 -28.11
C LYS A 332 56.99 -54.72 -28.99
N ARG A 333 57.64 -55.75 -29.55
CA ARG A 333 56.98 -56.77 -30.37
C ARG A 333 56.04 -57.65 -29.54
N GLU A 334 56.48 -58.02 -28.33
CA GLU A 334 55.70 -58.81 -27.38
C GLU A 334 54.45 -58.04 -26.90
N ILE A 335 54.60 -56.77 -26.53
CA ILE A 335 53.47 -55.89 -26.21
C ILE A 335 52.47 -55.80 -27.38
N SER A 336 52.94 -55.81 -28.63
CA SER A 336 52.05 -55.79 -29.80
C SER A 336 51.20 -57.05 -29.89
N LYS A 337 51.79 -58.23 -29.68
CA LYS A 337 51.07 -59.51 -29.68
C LYS A 337 50.07 -59.63 -28.54
N ILE A 338 50.45 -59.15 -27.35
CA ILE A 338 49.56 -59.10 -26.19
C ILE A 338 48.34 -58.21 -26.48
N LEU A 339 48.53 -57.06 -27.15
CA LEU A 339 47.43 -56.18 -27.53
C LEU A 339 46.48 -56.85 -28.54
N GLU A 340 46.98 -57.71 -29.45
CA GLU A 340 46.11 -58.48 -30.36
C GLU A 340 45.20 -59.45 -29.60
N VAL A 341 45.73 -60.16 -28.59
CA VAL A 341 44.94 -61.06 -27.74
C VAL A 341 43.89 -60.28 -26.94
N ILE A 342 44.28 -59.14 -26.35
CA ILE A 342 43.37 -58.27 -25.59
C ILE A 342 42.26 -57.70 -26.48
N ASP A 343 42.58 -57.27 -27.72
CA ASP A 343 41.58 -56.75 -28.65
C ASP A 343 40.60 -57.82 -29.12
N ALA A 344 41.02 -59.08 -29.20
CA ALA A 344 40.18 -60.21 -29.60
C ALA A 344 39.25 -60.72 -28.50
N THR A 345 39.62 -60.55 -27.22
CA THR A 345 38.91 -61.13 -26.07
C THR A 345 38.18 -60.12 -25.20
N SER A 346 38.46 -58.82 -25.36
CA SER A 346 37.72 -57.76 -24.67
C SER A 346 36.27 -57.64 -25.15
N SER A 347 35.35 -57.34 -24.23
CA SER A 347 33.94 -57.13 -24.57
C SER A 347 33.69 -55.65 -24.89
N GLY A 348 33.06 -55.39 -26.04
CA GLY A 348 32.57 -54.07 -26.40
C GLY A 348 31.15 -53.87 -25.87
N ASN A 349 30.93 -52.84 -25.06
CA ASN A 349 29.61 -52.41 -24.63
C ASN A 349 29.34 -50.98 -25.08
N LEU A 350 28.08 -50.69 -25.44
CA LEU A 350 27.65 -49.33 -25.72
C LEU A 350 27.25 -48.69 -24.38
N GLN A 351 27.84 -47.56 -24.03
CA GLN A 351 27.40 -46.72 -22.91
C GLN A 351 26.99 -45.36 -23.42
N TYR A 352 26.14 -44.69 -22.66
CA TYR A 352 25.65 -43.35 -23.00
C TYR A 352 26.19 -42.37 -21.97
N ASN A 353 26.94 -41.39 -22.46
CA ASN A 353 27.47 -40.31 -21.65
C ASN A 353 26.94 -38.97 -22.17
N LEU A 354 26.84 -38.01 -21.27
CA LEU A 354 26.41 -36.66 -21.57
C LEU A 354 27.65 -35.83 -21.91
N ASP A 355 27.87 -35.52 -23.19
CA ASP A 355 29.05 -34.76 -23.64
C ASP A 355 28.75 -33.25 -23.61
N ILE A 356 28.93 -32.67 -22.42
CA ILE A 356 28.76 -31.24 -22.21
C ILE A 356 30.08 -30.55 -22.55
N ASN A 357 30.24 -30.14 -23.80
CA ASN A 357 31.32 -29.27 -24.24
C ASN A 357 31.00 -27.78 -23.93
N GLU A 358 31.98 -26.89 -24.09
CA GLU A 358 31.79 -25.44 -23.92
C GLU A 358 30.77 -24.84 -24.91
N GLU A 359 30.38 -25.55 -25.98
CA GLU A 359 29.28 -25.11 -26.87
C GLU A 359 27.90 -25.33 -26.24
N VAL A 360 27.74 -26.34 -25.37
CA VAL A 360 26.51 -26.54 -24.59
C VAL A 360 26.26 -25.35 -23.67
N LYS A 361 27.32 -24.84 -23.04
CA LYS A 361 27.27 -23.61 -22.22
C LYS A 361 26.87 -22.37 -23.04
N LYS A 362 27.15 -22.34 -24.35
CA LYS A 362 26.70 -21.27 -25.25
C LYS A 362 25.22 -21.38 -25.62
N LYS A 363 24.66 -22.60 -25.66
CA LYS A 363 23.25 -22.87 -25.96
C LYS A 363 22.34 -22.78 -24.72
N PHE A 364 22.89 -22.99 -23.53
CA PHE A 364 22.29 -22.65 -22.24
C PHE A 364 23.01 -21.45 -21.63
N PRO A 365 22.91 -20.24 -22.23
CA PRO A 365 23.64 -19.09 -21.71
C PRO A 365 23.15 -18.79 -20.30
N SER A 366 24.02 -19.00 -19.31
CA SER A 366 23.85 -18.36 -18.02
C SER A 366 23.82 -16.86 -18.28
N ILE A 367 22.69 -16.23 -18.02
CA ILE A 367 22.64 -14.77 -18.01
C ILE A 367 23.65 -14.35 -16.96
N ASN A 368 24.64 -13.54 -17.38
CA ASN A 368 25.67 -13.04 -16.48
C ASN A 368 24.99 -12.51 -15.21
N ASP A 369 25.48 -12.89 -14.03
CA ASP A 369 24.99 -12.39 -12.73
C ASP A 369 24.80 -10.86 -12.72
N GLU A 370 25.64 -10.12 -13.46
CA GLU A 370 25.51 -8.68 -13.64
C GLU A 370 24.26 -8.27 -14.45
N ILE A 371 23.88 -9.06 -15.46
CA ILE A 371 22.64 -8.88 -16.22
C ILE A 371 21.44 -9.28 -15.36
N ILE A 372 21.50 -10.36 -14.58
CA ILE A 372 20.42 -10.73 -13.64
C ILE A 372 20.22 -9.62 -12.61
N LYS A 373 21.31 -9.12 -12.01
CA LYS A 373 21.27 -7.96 -11.11
C LYS A 373 20.72 -6.71 -11.79
N CYS A 374 21.05 -6.50 -13.07
CA CYS A 374 20.53 -5.38 -13.84
C CYS A 374 19.03 -5.50 -14.13
N VAL A 375 18.56 -6.68 -14.55
CA VAL A 375 17.15 -7.00 -14.79
C VAL A 375 16.36 -6.88 -13.49
N ARG A 376 16.93 -7.33 -12.36
CA ARG A 376 16.33 -7.19 -11.03
C ARG A 376 16.25 -5.72 -10.58
N ASN A 377 17.26 -4.90 -10.90
CA ASN A 377 17.19 -3.46 -10.67
C ASN A 377 16.13 -2.77 -11.56
N ILE A 378 16.00 -3.19 -12.81
CA ILE A 378 15.00 -2.67 -13.76
C ILE A 378 13.58 -3.11 -13.36
N SER A 379 13.36 -4.36 -12.97
CA SER A 379 12.05 -4.87 -12.51
C SER A 379 11.58 -4.17 -11.24
N ASN A 380 12.52 -3.79 -10.38
CA ASN A 380 12.24 -3.08 -9.14
C ASN A 380 12.11 -1.56 -9.34
N THR A 381 12.29 -1.05 -10.57
CA THR A 381 12.16 0.38 -10.89
C THR A 381 10.79 0.65 -11.51
N GLY A 382 9.97 1.47 -10.85
CA GLY A 382 8.71 1.94 -11.44
C GLY A 382 8.96 2.94 -12.57
N TYR A 383 8.50 2.63 -13.79
CA TYR A 383 8.62 3.52 -14.94
C TYR A 383 7.37 4.40 -15.10
N TYR A 384 7.57 5.71 -15.18
CA TYR A 384 6.49 6.71 -15.29
C TYR A 384 5.73 6.68 -16.63
N SER A 385 6.23 5.94 -17.64
CA SER A 385 5.54 5.74 -18.91
C SER A 385 6.05 4.49 -19.65
N ARG A 386 5.22 3.96 -20.55
CA ARG A 386 5.59 2.86 -21.46
C ARG A 386 6.82 3.20 -22.33
N PHE A 387 7.01 4.49 -22.66
CA PHE A 387 8.18 4.95 -23.41
C PHE A 387 9.47 4.91 -22.58
N ALA A 388 9.42 5.32 -21.31
CA ALA A 388 10.58 5.27 -20.41
C ALA A 388 11.04 3.84 -20.12
N MET A 389 10.08 2.92 -19.95
CA MET A 389 10.37 1.49 -19.82
C MET A 389 10.98 0.94 -21.11
N LYS A 390 10.37 1.26 -22.27
CA LYS A 390 10.86 0.84 -23.59
C LYS A 390 12.28 1.34 -23.86
N ASP A 391 12.60 2.59 -23.53
CA ASP A 391 13.93 3.15 -23.73
C ASP A 391 14.98 2.52 -22.80
N SER A 392 14.60 2.25 -21.55
CA SER A 392 15.48 1.55 -20.59
C SER A 392 15.75 0.10 -21.01
N LEU A 393 14.71 -0.61 -21.47
CA LEU A 393 14.84 -1.94 -22.07
C LEU A 393 15.68 -1.91 -23.36
N LYS A 394 15.49 -0.90 -24.22
CA LYS A 394 16.24 -0.75 -25.47
C LYS A 394 17.73 -0.48 -25.21
N ASP A 395 18.06 0.33 -24.21
CA ASP A 395 19.45 0.55 -23.77
C ASP A 395 20.07 -0.72 -23.21
N MET A 396 19.36 -1.44 -22.34
CA MET A 396 19.80 -2.73 -21.80
C MET A 396 20.05 -3.77 -22.91
N LEU A 397 19.07 -3.94 -23.81
CA LEU A 397 19.19 -4.85 -24.95
C LEU A 397 20.32 -4.44 -25.90
N GLY A 398 20.54 -3.14 -26.10
CA GLY A 398 21.67 -2.62 -26.87
C GLY A 398 23.03 -2.98 -26.26
N LYS A 399 23.14 -2.92 -24.93
CA LYS A 399 24.35 -3.31 -24.19
C LYS A 399 24.57 -4.84 -24.21
N ILE A 400 23.51 -5.63 -24.06
CA ILE A 400 23.55 -7.09 -24.18
C ILE A 400 24.00 -7.52 -25.58
N LYS A 401 23.47 -6.88 -26.63
CA LYS A 401 23.84 -7.15 -28.04
C LYS A 401 25.32 -6.85 -28.32
N LYS A 402 25.90 -5.81 -27.71
CA LYS A 402 27.34 -5.51 -27.81
C LYS A 402 28.23 -6.58 -27.16
N ILE A 403 27.79 -7.14 -26.03
CA ILE A 403 28.48 -8.26 -25.37
C ILE A 403 28.41 -9.53 -26.21
N GLN A 404 27.22 -9.86 -26.75
CA GLN A 404 27.02 -11.03 -27.59
C GLN A 404 27.87 -11.00 -28.87
N ASN A 405 28.20 -9.81 -29.38
CA ASN A 405 29.09 -9.62 -30.53
C ASN A 405 30.59 -9.64 -30.17
N GLY A 406 30.97 -10.09 -28.97
CA GLY A 406 32.37 -10.22 -28.55
C GLY A 406 33.02 -8.92 -28.04
N GLY A 407 32.24 -7.87 -27.77
CA GLY A 407 32.74 -6.63 -27.18
C GLY A 407 32.98 -6.77 -25.68
N VAL A 408 34.21 -6.53 -25.22
CA VAL A 408 34.53 -6.40 -23.79
C VAL A 408 34.10 -5.02 -23.32
N ILE A 409 33.06 -4.94 -22.47
CA ILE A 409 32.67 -3.68 -21.82
C ILE A 409 33.32 -3.68 -20.42
N PRO A 410 34.33 -2.83 -20.15
CA PRO A 410 34.90 -2.71 -18.81
C PRO A 410 33.84 -2.09 -17.88
N GLY A 411 33.29 -2.93 -16.99
CA GLY A 411 32.28 -2.55 -16.01
C GLY A 411 30.87 -2.50 -16.58
N PHE A 412 30.17 -3.63 -16.58
CA PHE A 412 28.72 -3.67 -16.77
C PHE A 412 28.01 -3.17 -15.50
N ASN A 413 28.27 -1.91 -15.14
CA ASN A 413 27.59 -1.26 -14.03
C ASN A 413 26.29 -0.70 -14.59
N CYS A 414 25.14 -1.31 -14.25
CA CYS A 414 23.82 -0.77 -14.58
C CYS A 414 23.54 0.50 -13.76
N LYS A 415 24.31 1.56 -14.04
CA LYS A 415 23.93 2.92 -13.71
C LYS A 415 22.83 3.30 -14.68
N ILE A 416 21.59 3.16 -14.22
CA ILE A 416 20.46 3.92 -14.75
C ILE A 416 20.94 5.38 -14.81
N PRO A 417 20.83 6.09 -15.94
CA PRO A 417 21.30 7.45 -16.05
C PRO A 417 20.47 8.36 -15.12
N GLN A 418 20.88 8.43 -13.85
CA GLN A 418 20.61 9.60 -13.05
C GLN A 418 21.44 10.72 -13.67
N LYS A 419 20.76 11.68 -14.27
CA LYS A 419 21.39 12.92 -14.72
C LYS A 419 21.81 13.69 -13.46
N THR A 420 22.97 13.36 -12.92
CA THR A 420 23.59 14.05 -11.78
C THR A 420 24.34 15.27 -12.28
N VAL A 421 23.97 16.44 -11.77
CA VAL A 421 24.88 17.58 -11.69
C VAL A 421 25.92 17.25 -10.62
N ASP A 422 27.18 17.33 -10.98
CA ASP A 422 28.34 16.81 -10.24
C ASP A 422 28.70 17.77 -9.09
N LEU A 423 28.54 17.34 -7.83
CA LEU A 423 29.14 17.98 -6.65
C LEU A 423 29.92 16.93 -5.86
N LYS A 424 31.14 16.66 -6.32
CA LYS A 424 32.16 15.93 -5.57
C LYS A 424 32.67 16.76 -4.40
N LYS A 425 32.35 16.36 -3.16
CA LYS A 425 33.31 15.97 -2.10
C LYS A 425 32.59 15.86 -0.75
N SER A 426 32.36 14.64 -0.30
CA SER A 426 32.50 14.21 1.10
C SER A 426 32.26 12.69 1.16
N SER A 427 33.35 11.94 1.04
CA SER A 427 33.47 10.52 1.40
C SER A 427 34.13 10.52 2.79
N ASP A 428 33.79 9.68 3.76
CA ASP A 428 33.84 8.21 3.70
C ASP A 428 33.06 7.50 4.85
N GLU A 429 32.06 8.12 5.47
CA GLU A 429 31.44 7.55 6.71
C GLU A 429 30.03 6.95 6.56
N SER A 430 29.47 6.87 5.34
CA SER A 430 28.06 6.50 5.13
C SER A 430 27.78 5.04 4.73
N ALA A 431 28.79 4.16 4.77
CA ALA A 431 28.63 2.77 4.36
C ALA A 431 28.09 1.84 5.47
N GLU A 432 28.14 2.23 6.75
CA GLU A 432 27.62 1.43 7.87
C GLU A 432 26.17 1.75 8.27
N LEU A 433 25.60 2.88 7.83
CA LEU A 433 24.25 3.31 8.20
C LEU A 433 23.10 2.65 7.41
N LYS A 434 23.39 1.91 6.33
CA LYS A 434 22.32 1.31 5.50
C LYS A 434 21.67 0.05 6.09
N LYS A 435 22.15 -0.47 7.22
CA LYS A 435 21.54 -1.61 7.93
C LYS A 435 20.81 -1.21 9.21
N THR A 436 20.83 0.06 9.59
CA THR A 436 20.25 0.56 10.85
C THR A 436 18.86 1.17 10.71
N ASP A 437 18.43 1.58 9.51
CA ASP A 437 17.14 2.26 9.34
C ASP A 437 15.94 1.35 9.68
N GLU A 438 15.98 0.04 9.37
CA GLU A 438 14.86 -0.87 9.70
C GLU A 438 14.74 -1.21 11.20
N ASN A 439 15.84 -1.11 11.97
CA ASN A 439 15.82 -1.34 13.42
C ASN A 439 15.58 -0.04 14.20
N TYR A 440 15.85 1.11 13.60
CA TYR A 440 15.67 2.42 14.23
C TYR A 440 14.19 2.73 14.47
N ASP A 441 13.31 2.38 13.54
CA ASP A 441 11.88 2.75 13.63
C ASP A 441 11.11 1.90 14.64
N LYS A 442 11.35 0.59 14.68
CA LYS A 442 10.78 -0.28 15.72
C LYS A 442 11.34 0.09 17.10
N ALA A 443 12.65 0.34 17.20
CA ALA A 443 13.26 0.77 18.45
C ALA A 443 12.76 2.14 18.89
N MET A 444 12.48 3.08 17.97
CA MET A 444 11.98 4.41 18.31
C MET A 444 10.50 4.39 18.69
N LEU A 445 9.65 3.66 17.95
CA LEU A 445 8.25 3.46 18.34
C LEU A 445 8.16 2.70 19.66
N GLU A 446 8.92 1.62 19.84
CA GLU A 446 9.02 0.91 21.13
C GLU A 446 9.64 1.79 22.21
N LEU A 447 10.61 2.66 21.91
CA LEU A 447 11.19 3.60 22.88
C LEU A 447 10.17 4.66 23.27
N LEU A 448 9.40 5.20 22.32
CA LEU A 448 8.35 6.19 22.58
C LEU A 448 7.18 5.55 23.34
N LEU A 449 6.73 4.35 22.94
CA LEU A 449 5.69 3.60 23.63
C LEU A 449 6.16 3.15 25.02
N ASN A 450 7.38 2.62 25.16
CA ASN A 450 7.96 2.26 26.46
C ASN A 450 8.27 3.49 27.33
N LYS A 451 8.59 4.66 26.74
CA LYS A 451 8.72 5.93 27.48
C LYS A 451 7.36 6.50 27.86
N SER A 452 6.31 6.28 27.05
CA SER A 452 4.93 6.65 27.39
C SER A 452 4.32 5.73 28.47
N GLY A 453 4.80 4.49 28.56
CA GLY A 453 4.42 3.51 29.58
C GLY A 453 5.28 3.52 30.85
N LYS A 454 6.42 4.23 30.88
CA LYS A 454 7.16 4.49 32.10
C LYS A 454 6.48 5.62 32.85
N ALA A 455 6.24 5.40 34.15
CA ALA A 455 5.55 6.31 35.06
C ALA A 455 5.83 7.77 34.72
N PHE A 456 4.79 8.41 34.16
CA PHE A 456 4.62 9.83 33.89
C PHE A 456 5.45 10.64 34.88
N TYR A 457 6.59 11.18 34.42
CA TYR A 457 7.43 12.03 35.26
C TYR A 457 6.53 13.17 35.76
N GLY A 458 6.40 13.29 37.09
CA GLY A 458 5.53 14.25 37.78
C GLY A 458 6.03 15.69 37.62
N SER A 459 6.02 16.18 36.40
CA SER A 459 6.52 17.48 36.00
C SER A 459 5.38 18.41 35.66
N ASN A 460 5.45 19.64 36.18
CA ASN A 460 4.56 20.75 35.89
C ASN A 460 4.26 20.81 34.38
N LEU A 461 3.06 20.40 33.98
CA LEU A 461 2.60 20.56 32.61
C LEU A 461 2.34 22.05 32.40
N GLU A 462 2.92 22.64 31.36
CA GLU A 462 2.51 23.97 30.94
C GLU A 462 1.14 23.86 30.23
N PRO A 463 0.30 24.91 30.28
CA PRO A 463 -0.93 24.92 29.50
C PRO A 463 -0.63 24.65 28.03
N ILE A 464 -1.43 23.76 27.42
CA ILE A 464 -1.24 23.43 26.00
C ILE A 464 -1.72 24.61 25.18
N GLU A 465 -0.79 25.25 24.49
CA GLU A 465 -1.04 26.38 23.62
C GLU A 465 -0.91 25.93 22.17
N LEU A 466 -2.01 26.00 21.43
CA LEU A 466 -2.01 25.82 19.99
C LEU A 466 -2.16 27.18 19.32
N LEU A 467 -1.32 27.47 18.33
CA LEU A 467 -1.37 28.69 17.53
C LEU A 467 -1.70 28.33 16.08
N PRO A 468 -2.45 29.17 15.35
CA PRO A 468 -2.59 28.98 13.91
C PRO A 468 -1.25 29.25 13.22
N PHE A 469 -0.98 28.51 12.16
CA PHE A 469 0.16 28.77 11.30
C PHE A 469 0.02 30.16 10.63
N GLU A 470 1.11 30.94 10.53
CA GLU A 470 1.05 32.36 10.11
C GLU A 470 0.31 32.60 8.78
N SER A 471 0.41 31.66 7.85
CA SER A 471 -0.27 31.73 6.54
C SER A 471 -1.69 31.15 6.53
N CYS A 472 -2.14 30.47 7.59
CA CYS A 472 -3.36 29.67 7.60
C CYS A 472 -4.23 29.94 8.84
N ASN A 473 -5.10 30.94 8.74
CA ASN A 473 -6.09 31.28 9.78
C ASN A 473 -7.51 30.74 9.48
N GLU A 474 -7.62 29.73 8.61
CA GLU A 474 -8.92 29.20 8.19
C GLU A 474 -9.50 28.16 9.17
N CYS A 475 -10.83 28.05 9.19
CA CYS A 475 -11.55 26.98 9.88
C CYS A 475 -11.28 25.63 9.21
N SER A 476 -11.50 24.56 9.96
CA SER A 476 -11.57 23.20 9.43
C SER A 476 -12.43 23.15 8.17
N LEU A 477 -11.85 22.61 7.10
CA LEU A 477 -12.54 22.46 5.84
C LEU A 477 -13.31 21.11 5.85
N PRO A 478 -14.55 21.05 5.34
CA PRO A 478 -15.28 19.78 5.23
C PRO A 478 -14.62 18.94 4.13
N MET A 479 -13.66 18.11 4.52
CA MET A 479 -12.94 17.22 3.64
C MET A 479 -13.73 15.93 3.42
N LYS A 480 -13.51 15.28 2.28
CA LYS A 480 -13.95 13.91 2.08
C LYS A 480 -13.08 12.98 2.92
N GLY A 481 -13.71 12.39 3.94
CA GLY A 481 -13.04 11.56 4.94
C GLY A 481 -12.70 12.33 6.20
N VAL A 482 -11.89 11.72 7.07
CA VAL A 482 -11.52 12.26 8.38
C VAL A 482 -10.02 12.47 8.45
N ASN A 483 -9.59 13.73 8.57
CA ASN A 483 -8.21 14.04 8.93
C ASN A 483 -8.07 14.19 10.43
N TYR A 484 -7.28 13.27 10.99
CA TYR A 484 -7.20 13.05 12.41
C TYR A 484 -5.80 13.33 12.93
N GLY A 485 -5.66 14.36 13.76
CA GLY A 485 -4.39 14.70 14.40
C GLY A 485 -4.31 14.20 15.83
N PHE A 486 -3.12 13.82 16.29
CA PHE A 486 -2.89 13.56 17.70
C PHE A 486 -1.88 14.54 18.30
N TYR A 487 -2.25 15.14 19.43
CA TYR A 487 -1.38 15.99 20.24
C TYR A 487 -0.96 15.24 21.52
N PRO A 488 0.26 14.68 21.57
CA PRO A 488 0.79 14.12 22.80
C PRO A 488 1.00 15.19 23.88
N PHE A 489 0.37 15.05 25.05
CA PHE A 489 0.44 16.06 26.12
C PHE A 489 1.87 16.36 26.59
N TRP A 490 2.77 15.38 26.51
CA TRP A 490 4.15 15.54 26.95
C TRP A 490 4.95 16.49 26.05
N GLN A 491 4.44 16.85 24.87
CA GLN A 491 5.02 17.92 24.05
C GLN A 491 4.89 19.31 24.68
N ALA A 492 4.06 19.46 25.72
CA ALA A 492 3.94 20.67 26.55
C ALA A 492 4.61 20.52 27.93
N SER A 493 5.34 19.43 28.18
CA SER A 493 5.97 19.19 29.48
C SER A 493 7.43 19.63 29.52
N ALA A 494 7.77 20.54 30.45
CA ALA A 494 9.15 21.00 30.65
C ALA A 494 10.12 19.86 31.02
N ALA A 495 9.71 18.82 31.74
CA ALA A 495 10.63 17.71 32.07
C ALA A 495 11.01 16.86 30.87
N TYR A 496 10.19 16.84 29.81
CA TYR A 496 10.56 16.16 28.57
C TYR A 496 11.66 16.94 27.83
N ARG A 497 11.70 18.28 28.01
CA ARG A 497 12.81 19.14 27.54
C ARG A 497 14.12 18.73 28.21
N GLU A 498 14.10 18.53 29.53
CA GLU A 498 15.27 18.08 30.31
C GLU A 498 15.75 16.68 29.89
N ALA A 499 14.83 15.82 29.44
CA ALA A 499 15.14 14.50 28.91
C ALA A 499 15.65 14.50 27.44
N GLY A 500 15.89 15.69 26.85
CA GLY A 500 16.36 15.86 25.48
C GLY A 500 15.30 15.56 24.41
N LEU A 501 14.02 15.59 24.77
CA LEU A 501 12.92 15.48 23.81
C LEU A 501 12.47 16.87 23.38
N ALA A 502 12.11 17.02 22.10
CA ALA A 502 11.57 18.27 21.59
C ALA A 502 10.23 18.58 22.26
N VAL A 503 10.17 19.70 22.96
CA VAL A 503 8.95 20.27 23.55
C VAL A 503 8.48 21.37 22.62
N ILE A 504 7.26 21.23 22.10
CA ILE A 504 6.69 22.13 21.09
C ILE A 504 5.43 22.72 21.73
N ASN A 505 5.63 23.82 22.47
CA ASN A 505 4.57 24.58 23.13
C ASN A 505 5.02 26.05 23.24
N PRO A 506 4.31 27.02 22.63
CA PRO A 506 3.12 26.82 21.81
C PRO A 506 3.43 26.04 20.52
N ALA A 507 2.44 25.25 20.08
CA ALA A 507 2.53 24.48 18.84
C ALA A 507 1.72 25.15 17.73
N GLU A 508 2.39 25.46 16.63
CA GLU A 508 1.73 25.98 15.44
C GLU A 508 1.11 24.82 14.65
N VAL A 509 -0.16 25.01 14.27
CA VAL A 509 -0.96 24.02 13.54
C VAL A 509 -1.71 24.71 12.41
N ASP A 510 -1.74 24.09 11.24
CA ASP A 510 -2.70 24.43 10.20
C ASP A 510 -4.03 23.72 10.51
N PHE A 511 -5.02 24.45 11.02
CA PHE A 511 -6.31 23.87 11.40
C PHE A 511 -7.20 23.54 10.21
N SER A 512 -6.93 24.11 9.03
CA SER A 512 -7.77 23.93 7.84
C SER A 512 -7.77 22.47 7.35
N VAL A 513 -6.67 21.75 7.61
CA VAL A 513 -6.46 20.38 7.13
C VAL A 513 -6.96 19.31 8.08
N PHE A 514 -7.29 19.65 9.34
CA PHE A 514 -7.76 18.69 10.34
C PHE A 514 -9.24 18.88 10.65
N ASN A 515 -10.00 17.79 10.64
CA ASN A 515 -11.38 17.79 11.11
C ASN A 515 -11.48 17.40 12.59
N ARG A 516 -10.46 16.71 13.09
CA ARG A 516 -10.44 16.15 14.42
C ARG A 516 -9.03 16.14 14.98
N MET A 517 -8.88 16.54 16.23
CA MET A 517 -7.62 16.46 16.96
C MET A 517 -7.85 15.85 18.33
N ALA A 518 -6.96 14.95 18.72
CA ALA A 518 -7.06 14.21 19.96
C ALA A 518 -5.94 14.54 20.91
N TYR A 519 -6.32 14.87 22.14
CA TYR A 519 -5.41 14.95 23.27
C TYR A 519 -4.95 13.53 23.65
N PHE A 520 -3.68 13.23 23.45
CA PHE A 520 -3.09 11.92 23.71
C PHE A 520 -2.16 11.96 24.92
N ALA A 521 -2.29 11.07 25.92
CA ALA A 521 -3.37 10.15 26.20
C ALA A 521 -3.50 9.95 27.72
N LEU A 522 -4.64 9.42 28.15
CA LEU A 522 -4.84 8.93 29.49
C LEU A 522 -4.57 7.43 29.60
N PRO A 523 -3.62 7.00 30.44
CA PRO A 523 -3.43 5.59 30.73
C PRO A 523 -4.62 4.99 31.50
N VAL A 524 -4.99 3.76 31.15
CA VAL A 524 -5.95 2.93 31.85
C VAL A 524 -5.22 1.66 32.32
N SER A 525 -5.27 1.44 33.63
CA SER A 525 -4.70 0.28 34.30
C SER A 525 -5.43 -1.03 33.97
N SER A 526 -4.84 -2.14 34.41
CA SER A 526 -5.44 -3.47 34.35
C SER A 526 -6.71 -3.63 35.21
N ASP A 527 -6.90 -2.78 36.22
CA ASP A 527 -8.11 -2.75 37.05
C ASP A 527 -9.17 -1.77 36.53
N GLY A 528 -8.98 -1.22 35.31
CA GLY A 528 -9.88 -0.25 34.70
C GLY A 528 -9.91 1.09 35.40
N SER A 529 -8.91 1.43 36.22
CA SER A 529 -8.72 2.79 36.73
C SER A 529 -7.90 3.63 35.75
N ILE A 530 -8.18 4.93 35.68
CA ILE A 530 -7.38 5.88 34.92
C ILE A 530 -6.20 6.32 35.81
N GLU A 531 -4.97 6.07 35.38
CA GLU A 531 -3.77 6.38 36.19
C GLU A 531 -3.44 7.89 36.17
N SER A 532 -3.12 8.45 37.34
CA SER A 532 -2.55 9.78 37.60
C SER A 532 -3.07 10.96 36.75
N LEU A 533 -4.20 11.52 37.17
CA LEU A 533 -4.95 12.64 36.58
C LEU A 533 -4.32 14.05 36.76
N LEU A 534 -2.99 14.20 36.94
CA LEU A 534 -2.36 15.50 37.27
C LEU A 534 -2.68 16.62 36.25
N HIS A 535 -2.78 16.30 34.96
CA HIS A 535 -3.06 17.30 33.90
C HIS A 535 -4.56 17.55 33.66
N TRP A 536 -5.43 16.73 34.26
CA TRP A 536 -6.88 16.77 34.06
C TRP A 536 -7.64 17.29 35.28
N GLU A 537 -7.04 17.12 36.46
CA GLU A 537 -7.45 17.82 37.67
C GLU A 537 -7.34 19.32 37.46
N ASP A 538 -6.20 19.79 36.95
CA ASP A 538 -6.08 21.17 36.52
C ASP A 538 -6.55 21.38 35.08
N THR A 539 -7.82 21.75 34.96
CA THR A 539 -8.42 22.08 33.67
C THR A 539 -7.79 23.26 32.95
N SER A 540 -7.00 24.10 33.63
CA SER A 540 -6.29 25.21 32.99
C SER A 540 -5.42 24.71 31.82
N ASN A 541 -4.87 23.51 31.95
CA ASN A 541 -3.97 22.91 30.98
C ASN A 541 -4.63 22.50 29.65
N ILE A 542 -5.92 22.17 29.67
CA ILE A 542 -6.68 21.72 28.50
C ILE A 542 -7.65 22.79 27.97
N LYS A 543 -7.98 23.81 28.76
CA LYS A 543 -8.89 24.89 28.34
C LYS A 543 -8.40 25.59 27.08
N SER A 544 -7.11 25.92 27.01
CA SER A 544 -6.54 26.58 25.84
C SER A 544 -6.63 25.70 24.59
N PHE A 545 -6.27 24.41 24.70
CA PHE A 545 -6.47 23.40 23.65
C PHE A 545 -7.93 23.34 23.16
N VAL A 546 -8.90 23.18 24.07
CA VAL A 546 -10.33 23.09 23.73
C VAL A 546 -10.82 24.38 23.05
N ARG A 547 -10.45 25.54 23.62
CA ARG A 547 -10.83 26.85 23.11
C ARG A 547 -10.31 27.08 21.70
N THR A 548 -9.03 26.79 21.45
CA THR A 548 -8.43 26.99 20.13
C THR A 548 -9.05 26.06 19.10
N LEU A 549 -9.22 24.78 19.40
CA LEU A 549 -9.86 23.85 18.46
C LEU A 549 -11.32 24.21 18.18
N ASN A 550 -12.07 24.66 19.19
CA ASN A 550 -13.43 25.16 18.98
C ASN A 550 -13.45 26.41 18.10
N LYS A 551 -12.50 27.35 18.30
CA LYS A 551 -12.35 28.56 17.48
C LYS A 551 -12.19 28.22 15.99
N PHE A 552 -11.44 27.18 15.65
CA PHE A 552 -11.22 26.74 14.27
C PHE A 552 -12.14 25.60 13.80
N ASP A 553 -13.19 25.27 14.56
CA ASP A 553 -14.17 24.22 14.23
C ASP A 553 -13.56 22.81 14.05
N VAL A 554 -12.50 22.51 14.81
CA VAL A 554 -11.89 21.18 14.84
C VAL A 554 -12.49 20.38 15.99
N LYS A 555 -12.97 19.16 15.73
CA LYS A 555 -13.51 18.27 16.77
C LYS A 555 -12.44 17.91 17.80
N ARG A 556 -12.82 17.92 19.08
CA ARG A 556 -11.91 17.82 20.23
C ARG A 556 -12.04 16.45 20.88
N ASP A 557 -11.04 15.62 20.69
CA ASP A 557 -11.04 14.25 21.14
C ASP A 557 -10.12 14.01 22.32
N LEU A 558 -10.45 12.92 23.02
CA LEU A 558 -9.79 12.53 24.24
C LEU A 558 -9.36 11.07 24.13
N VAL A 559 -8.06 10.80 24.23
CA VAL A 559 -7.57 9.43 24.09
C VAL A 559 -7.51 8.72 25.44
N LEU A 560 -8.22 7.60 25.58
CA LEU A 560 -8.01 6.62 26.64
C LEU A 560 -7.10 5.51 26.10
N TYR A 561 -5.92 5.37 26.68
CA TYR A 561 -4.90 4.41 26.28
C TYR A 561 -4.85 3.25 27.27
N SER A 562 -4.98 2.03 26.76
CA SER A 562 -4.79 0.80 27.55
C SER A 562 -3.82 -0.13 26.84
N ASN A 563 -2.79 -0.57 27.55
CA ASN A 563 -1.89 -1.65 27.16
C ASN A 563 -2.12 -2.94 27.98
N SER A 564 -3.15 -2.95 28.82
CA SER A 564 -3.44 -4.02 29.78
C SER A 564 -4.88 -4.50 29.70
N TRP A 565 -5.59 -4.15 28.62
CA TRP A 565 -6.99 -4.49 28.39
C TRP A 565 -7.23 -6.01 28.29
N GLN A 566 -6.22 -6.78 27.89
CA GLN A 566 -6.26 -8.25 27.89
C GLN A 566 -6.37 -8.83 29.32
N LEU A 567 -5.93 -8.07 30.33
CA LEU A 567 -5.99 -8.47 31.74
C LEU A 567 -7.28 -8.02 32.43
N TRP A 568 -8.16 -7.29 31.73
CA TRP A 568 -9.42 -6.86 32.31
C TRP A 568 -10.27 -8.07 32.69
N GLY A 569 -10.54 -8.21 33.98
CA GLY A 569 -11.27 -9.35 34.53
C GLY A 569 -10.46 -10.65 34.65
N ALA A 570 -9.13 -10.61 34.50
CA ALA A 570 -8.28 -11.79 34.72
C ALA A 570 -8.56 -12.43 36.10
N GLY A 571 -8.81 -13.75 36.10
CA GLY A 571 -9.13 -14.51 37.31
C GLY A 571 -10.59 -14.46 37.78
N LYS A 572 -11.49 -13.88 36.99
CA LYS A 572 -12.95 -13.87 37.23
C LYS A 572 -13.69 -14.78 36.24
N GLY A 573 -14.91 -15.21 36.58
CA GLY A 573 -15.76 -15.96 35.66
C GLY A 573 -16.27 -15.06 34.51
N GLU A 574 -16.61 -15.63 33.36
CA GLU A 574 -17.01 -14.87 32.15
C GLU A 574 -18.11 -13.81 32.39
N TYR A 575 -19.14 -14.16 33.17
CA TYR A 575 -20.20 -13.24 33.56
C TYR A 575 -19.68 -12.05 34.40
N ASP A 576 -18.79 -12.34 35.34
CA ASP A 576 -18.17 -11.33 36.21
C ASP A 576 -17.24 -10.41 35.40
N VAL A 577 -16.52 -10.95 34.40
CA VAL A 577 -15.67 -10.17 33.50
C VAL A 577 -16.51 -9.17 32.71
N LYS A 578 -17.62 -9.61 32.11
CA LYS A 578 -18.50 -8.72 31.35
C LYS A 578 -19.03 -7.57 32.22
N GLN A 579 -19.56 -7.88 33.40
CA GLN A 579 -20.06 -6.84 34.32
C GLN A 579 -18.96 -5.87 34.77
N LEU A 580 -17.76 -6.39 35.04
CA LEU A 580 -16.62 -5.58 35.46
C LEU A 580 -16.21 -4.59 34.35
N VAL A 581 -16.07 -5.08 33.12
CA VAL A 581 -15.72 -4.26 31.94
C VAL A 581 -16.80 -3.21 31.65
N GLN A 582 -18.08 -3.56 31.80
CA GLN A 582 -19.20 -2.61 31.73
C GLN A 582 -19.09 -1.52 32.81
N GLY A 583 -18.73 -1.90 34.04
CA GLY A 583 -18.47 -0.96 35.14
C GLY A 583 -17.32 0.01 34.84
N TYR A 584 -16.28 -0.44 34.13
CA TYR A 584 -15.20 0.44 33.66
C TYR A 584 -15.73 1.50 32.68
N ALA A 585 -16.53 1.10 31.69
CA ALA A 585 -17.11 2.02 30.72
C ALA A 585 -17.98 3.10 31.39
N GLU A 586 -18.80 2.74 32.37
CA GLU A 586 -19.63 3.69 33.14
C GLU A 586 -18.78 4.68 33.94
N LYS A 587 -17.76 4.18 34.65
CA LYS A 587 -16.85 5.00 35.44
C LYS A 587 -16.09 6.00 34.57
N HIS A 588 -15.54 5.53 33.45
CA HIS A 588 -14.84 6.37 32.49
C HIS A 588 -15.75 7.44 31.88
N LEU A 589 -16.97 7.07 31.46
CA LEU A 589 -17.93 8.04 30.91
C LEU A 589 -18.27 9.14 31.93
N SER A 590 -18.50 8.77 33.20
CA SER A 590 -18.76 9.73 34.28
C SER A 590 -17.59 10.70 34.50
N GLN A 591 -16.35 10.19 34.46
CA GLN A 591 -15.15 11.03 34.54
C GLN A 591 -15.03 11.99 33.35
N ILE A 592 -15.28 11.51 32.14
CA ILE A 592 -15.22 12.30 30.90
C ILE A 592 -16.32 13.36 30.87
N GLN A 593 -17.55 13.03 31.26
CA GLN A 593 -18.64 14.01 31.36
C GLN A 593 -18.33 15.11 32.39
N ARG A 594 -17.69 14.76 33.51
CA ARG A 594 -17.23 15.77 34.48
C ARG A 594 -16.17 16.68 33.90
N LEU A 595 -15.23 16.17 33.09
CA LEU A 595 -14.25 17.00 32.41
C LEU A 595 -14.94 17.89 31.36
N HIS A 596 -15.79 17.31 30.52
CA HIS A 596 -16.56 18.01 29.50
C HIS A 596 -17.25 19.24 30.10
N LYS A 597 -18.00 19.07 31.20
CA LYS A 597 -18.68 20.18 31.90
C LYS A 597 -17.73 21.31 32.36
N ARG A 598 -16.48 20.98 32.72
CA ARG A 598 -15.49 21.99 33.15
C ARG A 598 -14.88 22.79 31.99
N VAL A 599 -14.96 22.27 30.76
CA VAL A 599 -14.44 22.91 29.54
C VAL A 599 -15.55 23.26 28.54
N GLU A 600 -16.81 23.11 28.94
CA GLU A 600 -17.99 23.39 28.13
C GLU A 600 -18.03 24.85 27.69
N SER A 601 -17.65 25.78 28.58
CA SER A 601 -17.53 27.21 28.27
C SER A 601 -16.55 27.52 27.15
N GLU A 602 -15.54 26.65 26.94
CA GLU A 602 -14.53 26.80 25.90
C GLU A 602 -14.93 26.08 24.58
N GLY A 603 -16.02 25.31 24.59
CA GLY A 603 -16.51 24.53 23.44
C GLY A 603 -16.65 23.03 23.67
N GLY A 604 -16.31 22.55 24.87
CA GLY A 604 -16.51 21.15 25.27
C GLY A 604 -15.67 20.13 24.49
N LEU A 605 -15.80 18.87 24.90
CA LEU A 605 -15.24 17.72 24.17
C LEU A 605 -16.24 17.19 23.14
N SER A 606 -15.75 16.73 21.99
CA SER A 606 -16.55 16.16 20.89
C SER A 606 -16.60 14.63 20.88
N GLY A 607 -15.56 13.97 21.40
CA GLY A 607 -15.48 12.52 21.31
C GLY A 607 -14.43 11.86 22.18
N ILE A 608 -14.48 10.52 22.18
CA ILE A 608 -13.63 9.63 22.97
C ILE A 608 -12.93 8.69 22.00
N THR A 609 -11.61 8.58 22.12
CA THR A 609 -10.79 7.70 21.30
C THR A 609 -10.14 6.64 22.18
N LEU A 610 -10.46 5.39 21.93
CA LEU A 610 -10.03 4.26 22.73
C LEU A 610 -8.84 3.60 22.05
N TYR A 611 -7.66 3.70 22.64
CA TYR A 611 -6.45 3.10 22.12
C TYR A 611 -6.13 1.81 22.86
N PHE A 612 -6.29 0.68 22.17
CA PHE A 612 -5.92 -0.65 22.63
C PHE A 612 -4.58 -1.07 22.00
N ASP A 613 -3.50 -0.96 22.78
CA ASP A 613 -2.16 -1.34 22.32
C ASP A 613 -1.93 -2.86 22.44
N GLY A 614 -1.06 -3.37 21.59
CA GLY A 614 -0.68 -4.79 21.58
C GLY A 614 -1.77 -5.72 21.04
N TYR A 615 -2.73 -5.22 20.27
CA TYR A 615 -3.73 -6.05 19.58
C TYR A 615 -3.08 -6.89 18.49
N LYS A 616 -3.45 -8.17 18.43
CA LYS A 616 -2.96 -9.17 17.46
C LYS A 616 -4.16 -9.89 16.83
N ASN A 617 -3.91 -10.60 15.73
CA ASN A 617 -4.90 -11.47 15.06
C ASN A 617 -5.47 -12.57 15.96
N ASP A 618 -4.70 -13.04 16.94
CA ASP A 618 -5.11 -14.09 17.89
C ASP A 618 -5.65 -13.53 19.21
N SER A 619 -5.81 -12.21 19.32
CA SER A 619 -6.31 -11.58 20.53
C SER A 619 -7.83 -11.70 20.63
N ASP A 620 -8.34 -12.05 21.81
CA ASP A 620 -9.78 -12.06 22.09
C ASP A 620 -10.31 -10.63 22.24
N ALA A 621 -11.05 -10.13 21.24
CA ALA A 621 -11.62 -8.78 21.29
C ALA A 621 -12.87 -8.66 22.18
N THR A 622 -13.35 -9.74 22.82
CA THR A 622 -14.60 -9.74 23.61
C THR A 622 -14.64 -8.62 24.65
N ASN A 623 -13.53 -8.34 25.33
CA ASN A 623 -13.45 -7.24 26.30
C ASN A 623 -13.59 -5.87 25.64
N ILE A 624 -12.96 -5.65 24.49
CA ILE A 624 -13.04 -4.39 23.74
C ILE A 624 -14.48 -4.17 23.24
N VAL A 625 -15.05 -5.22 22.65
CA VAL A 625 -16.43 -5.29 22.16
C VAL A 625 -17.44 -4.93 23.24
N ASN A 626 -17.38 -5.62 24.39
CA ASN A 626 -18.29 -5.39 25.51
C ASN A 626 -18.15 -3.97 26.06
N TYR A 627 -16.91 -3.47 26.17
CA TYR A 627 -16.63 -2.12 26.64
C TYR A 627 -17.25 -1.06 25.71
N ILE A 628 -16.99 -1.12 24.40
CA ILE A 628 -17.47 -0.12 23.43
C ILE A 628 -18.99 -0.14 23.33
N THR A 629 -19.60 -1.33 23.26
CA THR A 629 -21.05 -1.49 23.16
C THR A 629 -21.73 -0.85 24.36
N HIS A 630 -21.28 -1.18 25.58
CA HIS A 630 -21.85 -0.59 26.81
C HIS A 630 -21.59 0.91 26.89
N LEU A 631 -20.41 1.39 26.48
CA LEU A 631 -20.10 2.82 26.46
C LEU A 631 -21.07 3.59 25.55
N LYS A 632 -21.35 3.10 24.34
CA LYS A 632 -22.32 3.72 23.41
C LYS A 632 -23.73 3.71 24.00
N GLU A 633 -24.17 2.61 24.61
CA GLU A 633 -25.48 2.51 25.27
C GLU A 633 -25.64 3.57 26.36
N GLN A 634 -24.62 3.76 27.21
CA GLN A 634 -24.65 4.76 28.27
C GLN A 634 -24.62 6.20 27.72
N ILE A 635 -23.89 6.46 26.63
CA ILE A 635 -23.92 7.77 25.95
C ILE A 635 -25.32 8.06 25.41
N ILE A 636 -25.95 7.09 24.72
CA ILE A 636 -27.31 7.24 24.20
C ILE A 636 -28.30 7.48 25.35
N LYS A 637 -28.18 6.73 26.45
CA LYS A 637 -29.01 6.89 27.64
C LYS A 637 -28.86 8.27 28.26
N ALA A 638 -27.62 8.76 28.42
CA ALA A 638 -27.34 10.08 28.96
C ALA A 638 -27.88 11.21 28.06
N ARG A 639 -27.76 11.05 26.73
CA ARG A 639 -28.32 11.98 25.74
C ARG A 639 -29.84 12.03 25.79
N LYS A 640 -30.51 10.86 25.81
CA LYS A 640 -31.98 10.78 25.93
C LYS A 640 -32.51 11.38 27.22
N ALA A 641 -31.74 11.29 28.31
CA ALA A 641 -32.07 11.91 29.58
C ALA A 641 -31.76 13.42 29.64
N GLY A 642 -31.08 13.99 28.63
CA GLY A 642 -30.62 15.38 28.64
C GLY A 642 -29.53 15.66 29.69
N THR A 643 -28.90 14.61 30.25
CA THR A 643 -27.92 14.71 31.34
C THR A 643 -26.47 14.69 30.86
N GLY A 644 -26.23 14.34 29.58
CA GLY A 644 -24.90 14.25 28.99
C GLY A 644 -24.91 14.48 27.48
N GLU A 645 -23.73 14.83 26.97
CA GLU A 645 -23.50 15.12 25.56
C GLU A 645 -23.37 13.88 24.69
N ALA A 646 -23.54 14.08 23.39
CA ALA A 646 -23.21 13.08 22.38
C ALA A 646 -21.69 13.05 22.17
N PHE A 647 -21.05 11.94 22.51
CA PHE A 647 -19.64 11.71 22.18
C PHE A 647 -19.50 10.76 21.00
N ASP A 648 -18.73 11.19 20.00
CA ASP A 648 -18.26 10.31 18.92
C ASP A 648 -17.21 9.34 19.49
N ILE A 649 -17.40 8.03 19.31
CA ILE A 649 -16.42 7.02 19.73
C ILE A 649 -15.53 6.67 18.54
N ASN A 650 -14.20 6.69 18.72
CA ASN A 650 -13.26 6.04 17.82
C ASN A 650 -12.41 5.01 18.57
N MET A 651 -11.73 4.17 17.80
CA MET A 651 -10.85 3.14 18.32
C MET A 651 -9.53 3.21 17.57
N VAL A 652 -8.42 3.12 18.30
CA VAL A 652 -7.09 2.94 17.73
C VAL A 652 -6.65 1.52 18.06
N LEU A 653 -6.20 0.76 17.06
CA LEU A 653 -5.59 -0.55 17.26
C LEU A 653 -4.08 -0.45 17.07
N GLY A 654 -3.33 -0.77 18.13
CA GLY A 654 -1.88 -0.90 18.10
C GLY A 654 -1.46 -2.25 17.52
N ILE A 655 -1.66 -2.43 16.22
CA ILE A 655 -1.43 -3.73 15.57
C ILE A 655 0.08 -4.03 15.51
N ARG A 656 0.47 -5.16 16.10
CA ARG A 656 1.84 -5.70 16.00
C ARG A 656 1.98 -6.58 14.76
N TRP A 657 2.13 -5.92 13.63
CA TRP A 657 2.34 -6.58 12.35
C TRP A 657 3.69 -7.29 12.28
N ASN A 658 3.72 -8.49 11.68
CA ASN A 658 4.96 -9.22 11.40
C ASN A 658 5.50 -8.88 10.01
N TYR A 659 6.06 -7.67 9.88
CA TYR A 659 6.60 -7.13 8.61
C TYR A 659 7.76 -7.94 8.01
N GLN A 660 8.42 -8.77 8.81
CA GLN A 660 9.58 -9.55 8.37
C GLN A 660 9.19 -10.80 7.58
N SER A 661 7.92 -11.22 7.62
CA SER A 661 7.48 -12.36 6.81
C SER A 661 7.24 -11.92 5.36
N GLU A 662 7.85 -12.60 4.39
CA GLU A 662 7.58 -12.38 2.96
C GLU A 662 6.11 -12.66 2.59
N GLU A 663 5.40 -13.40 3.44
CA GLU A 663 3.97 -13.73 3.31
C GLU A 663 3.03 -12.60 3.75
N TYR A 664 3.54 -11.60 4.47
CA TYR A 664 2.78 -10.52 5.12
C TYR A 664 1.84 -9.73 4.18
N CYS A 665 2.06 -9.76 2.85
CA CYS A 665 1.20 -9.08 1.88
C CYS A 665 0.80 -9.96 0.69
N ARG A 666 0.77 -11.29 0.85
CA ARG A 666 0.38 -12.18 -0.26
C ARG A 666 -1.16 -12.18 -0.41
N VAL A 667 -1.60 -11.78 -1.60
CA VAL A 667 -3.00 -11.88 -2.04
C VAL A 667 -3.34 -13.37 -2.18
N GLY A 668 -4.47 -13.80 -1.62
CA GLY A 668 -5.07 -15.09 -1.94
C GLY A 668 -4.57 -16.32 -1.15
N ASN A 669 -3.88 -16.15 -0.02
CA ASN A 669 -3.41 -17.29 0.79
C ASN A 669 -3.78 -17.20 2.28
N ILE A 670 -4.94 -16.64 2.63
CA ILE A 670 -5.54 -16.87 3.95
C ILE A 670 -6.26 -18.23 3.91
N ASP A 671 -5.50 -19.29 3.67
CA ASP A 671 -6.06 -20.63 3.49
C ASP A 671 -6.04 -21.45 4.79
N ASN A 672 -5.65 -20.84 5.93
CA ASN A 672 -5.70 -21.50 7.24
C ASN A 672 -6.26 -20.56 8.33
N LYS A 673 -7.54 -20.75 8.64
CA LYS A 673 -8.26 -20.46 9.90
C LYS A 673 -7.96 -19.13 10.65
N ASN A 674 -8.99 -18.29 10.72
CA ASN A 674 -9.28 -17.33 11.81
C ASN A 674 -8.35 -16.12 12.04
N ASP A 675 -7.33 -15.87 11.23
CA ASP A 675 -6.51 -14.66 11.36
C ASP A 675 -7.24 -13.41 10.83
N THR A 676 -8.22 -12.91 11.59
CA THR A 676 -8.96 -11.68 11.27
C THR A 676 -8.65 -10.58 12.27
N TYR A 677 -8.21 -9.41 11.80
CA TYR A 677 -7.95 -8.25 12.65
C TYR A 677 -9.20 -7.40 12.85
N PHE A 678 -10.09 -7.35 11.86
CA PHE A 678 -11.14 -6.34 11.77
C PHE A 678 -12.55 -6.93 11.85
N LYS A 679 -12.70 -8.19 11.45
CA LYS A 679 -14.01 -8.87 11.40
C LYS A 679 -14.76 -8.84 12.73
N GLU A 680 -14.06 -8.94 13.86
CA GLU A 680 -14.68 -8.89 15.20
C GLU A 680 -15.27 -7.52 15.55
N PHE A 681 -14.88 -6.45 14.84
CA PHE A 681 -15.38 -5.09 15.04
C PHE A 681 -16.41 -4.67 13.99
N GLU A 682 -16.76 -5.57 13.06
CA GLU A 682 -17.62 -5.30 11.93
C GLU A 682 -18.97 -4.69 12.33
N TYR A 683 -19.64 -5.28 13.33
CA TYR A 683 -20.94 -4.81 13.80
C TYR A 683 -20.88 -3.51 14.61
N LEU A 684 -19.69 -3.12 15.11
CA LEU A 684 -19.50 -1.80 15.74
C LEU A 684 -19.37 -0.69 14.70
N LEU A 685 -18.84 -1.01 13.51
CA LEU A 685 -18.47 -0.04 12.49
C LEU A 685 -19.58 0.26 11.47
N VAL A 686 -20.41 -0.74 11.16
CA VAL A 686 -21.39 -0.64 10.08
C VAL A 686 -22.70 -1.28 10.51
N ASN A 687 -23.80 -0.57 10.29
CA ASN A 687 -25.13 -1.01 10.66
C ASN A 687 -25.70 -2.01 9.65
N ASP A 688 -26.17 -3.15 10.14
CA ASP A 688 -26.78 -4.18 9.30
C ASP A 688 -28.17 -3.80 8.78
N ALA A 689 -28.74 -2.69 9.28
CA ALA A 689 -30.07 -2.21 8.88
C ALA A 689 -30.14 -1.83 7.39
N GLU A 690 -29.05 -1.34 6.79
CA GLU A 690 -29.01 -0.94 5.38
C GLU A 690 -28.82 -2.12 4.42
N THR A 691 -28.31 -3.26 4.91
CA THR A 691 -27.91 -4.39 4.06
C THR A 691 -28.81 -5.62 4.19
N ARG A 692 -29.82 -5.62 5.07
CA ARG A 692 -30.82 -6.70 5.10
C ARG A 692 -31.44 -6.82 3.70
N PRO A 693 -31.16 -7.89 2.94
CA PRO A 693 -31.84 -8.09 1.67
C PRO A 693 -33.32 -8.21 2.00
N VAL A 694 -34.14 -7.28 1.51
CA VAL A 694 -35.59 -7.40 1.55
C VAL A 694 -35.90 -8.75 0.91
N SER A 695 -36.24 -9.74 1.74
CA SER A 695 -36.33 -11.13 1.29
C SER A 695 -37.28 -11.21 0.09
N SER A 696 -36.82 -11.84 -0.99
CA SER A 696 -37.53 -11.91 -2.28
C SER A 696 -38.87 -12.66 -2.21
N GLY A 697 -39.21 -13.28 -1.07
CA GLY A 697 -40.52 -13.88 -0.79
C GLY A 697 -41.59 -12.91 -0.26
N ALA A 698 -41.22 -11.71 0.20
CA ALA A 698 -42.15 -10.81 0.88
C ALA A 698 -42.83 -9.78 -0.04
N GLY A 699 -42.43 -9.66 -1.31
CA GLY A 699 -42.93 -8.63 -2.24
C GLY A 699 -44.44 -8.69 -2.55
N LYS A 700 -45.10 -9.85 -2.37
CA LYS A 700 -46.56 -9.98 -2.55
C LYS A 700 -47.37 -9.78 -1.27
N ALA A 701 -46.77 -10.02 -0.11
CA ALA A 701 -47.42 -9.76 1.19
C ALA A 701 -47.26 -8.30 1.61
N ILE A 702 -46.11 -7.68 1.30
CA ILE A 702 -45.77 -6.32 1.71
C ILE A 702 -46.62 -5.28 0.96
N ASN A 703 -46.95 -5.41 -0.32
CA ASN A 703 -47.83 -4.42 -0.97
C ASN A 703 -49.26 -4.36 -0.38
N LYS A 704 -49.74 -5.48 0.18
CA LYS A 704 -51.03 -5.56 0.89
C LYS A 704 -50.93 -5.12 2.36
N MET A 705 -49.73 -5.15 2.93
CA MET A 705 -49.44 -4.70 4.30
C MET A 705 -48.99 -3.24 4.35
N GLU A 706 -48.31 -2.70 3.33
CA GLU A 706 -47.81 -1.31 3.25
C GLU A 706 -48.95 -0.30 3.27
N SER A 707 -50.10 -0.59 2.66
CA SER A 707 -51.27 0.30 2.75
C SER A 707 -51.91 0.31 4.15
N LYS A 708 -51.79 -0.78 4.91
CA LYS A 708 -52.23 -0.86 6.32
C LYS A 708 -51.17 -0.37 7.32
N ILE A 709 -49.90 -0.46 6.96
CA ILE A 709 -48.75 -0.11 7.80
C ILE A 709 -48.37 1.37 7.63
N LYS A 710 -48.44 1.96 6.42
CA LYS A 710 -48.21 3.41 6.23
C LYS A 710 -49.15 4.31 7.04
N ASN A 711 -50.35 3.82 7.40
CA ASN A 711 -51.28 4.52 8.29
C ASN A 711 -51.03 4.25 9.79
N LYS A 712 -50.21 3.26 10.16
CA LYS A 712 -49.83 2.94 11.55
C LYS A 712 -48.39 3.30 11.91
N LEU A 713 -47.52 3.52 10.93
CA LEU A 713 -46.09 3.83 11.13
C LEU A 713 -45.72 5.32 11.02
N LYS A 714 -46.71 6.24 10.95
CA LYS A 714 -46.51 7.71 11.02
C LYS A 714 -45.95 8.23 12.37
N GLY A 715 -45.31 7.39 13.16
CA GLY A 715 -44.75 7.75 14.47
C GLY A 715 -43.62 6.84 14.95
N VAL A 716 -43.00 6.03 14.08
CA VAL A 716 -41.75 5.34 14.44
C VAL A 716 -40.61 6.25 13.99
N PRO A 717 -39.81 6.82 14.91
CA PRO A 717 -38.61 7.54 14.54
C PRO A 717 -37.72 6.60 13.74
N SER A 718 -37.42 6.97 12.50
CA SER A 718 -36.40 6.30 11.69
C SER A 718 -35.02 6.73 12.18
N ASP A 719 -34.76 6.53 13.47
CA ASP A 719 -33.43 6.63 14.05
C ASP A 719 -32.69 5.39 13.54
N ALA A 720 -32.17 5.44 12.31
CA ALA A 720 -31.20 4.47 11.84
C ALA A 720 -30.09 4.45 12.90
N GLU A 721 -30.03 3.37 13.68
CA GLU A 721 -29.15 3.27 14.85
C GLU A 721 -27.74 3.64 14.41
N GLU A 722 -27.19 4.77 14.85
CA GLU A 722 -25.82 5.15 14.49
C GLU A 722 -24.84 4.03 14.89
N PRO A 723 -23.80 3.75 14.09
CA PRO A 723 -22.82 2.74 14.45
C PRO A 723 -22.19 3.08 15.80
N ALA A 724 -21.88 2.06 16.59
CA ALA A 724 -21.26 2.25 17.91
C ALA A 724 -19.89 2.92 17.79
N LEU A 725 -19.16 2.62 16.70
CA LEU A 725 -17.84 3.14 16.40
C LEU A 725 -17.88 4.01 15.14
N MET A 726 -17.45 5.26 15.26
CA MET A 726 -17.43 6.19 14.13
C MET A 726 -16.29 5.86 13.17
N ASN A 727 -15.09 5.64 13.71
CA ASN A 727 -13.88 5.31 12.94
C ASN A 727 -12.98 4.30 13.67
N LEU A 728 -12.27 3.51 12.89
CA LEU A 728 -11.19 2.62 13.32
C LEU A 728 -9.85 3.14 12.82
N LEU A 729 -9.00 3.62 13.71
CA LEU A 729 -7.67 4.11 13.39
C LEU A 729 -6.62 3.00 13.54
N VAL A 730 -5.66 2.93 12.60
CA VAL A 730 -4.64 1.87 12.56
C VAL A 730 -3.26 2.47 12.32
N PHE A 731 -2.31 2.26 13.22
CA PHE A 731 -0.93 2.70 13.02
C PHE A 731 -0.27 1.99 11.85
N LEU A 732 0.24 2.78 10.91
CA LEU A 732 1.11 2.32 9.84
C LEU A 732 2.55 2.36 10.32
N HIS A 733 3.27 1.26 10.13
CA HIS A 733 4.72 1.26 10.31
C HIS A 733 5.40 1.75 9.04
N GLU A 734 6.58 2.33 9.20
CA GLU A 734 7.44 2.68 8.07
C GLU A 734 8.20 1.42 7.57
N PRO A 735 8.44 1.29 6.25
CA PRO A 735 8.01 2.19 5.19
C PRO A 735 6.51 2.06 4.86
N SER A 736 5.82 3.19 4.92
CA SER A 736 4.38 3.35 4.66
C SER A 736 3.97 2.96 3.24
N SER A 737 4.90 2.99 2.27
CA SER A 737 4.69 2.60 0.87
C SER A 737 4.12 1.18 0.71
N ARG A 738 4.57 0.25 1.56
CA ARG A 738 4.11 -1.14 1.61
C ARG A 738 3.01 -1.31 2.66
N ALA A 739 3.19 -0.76 3.86
CA ALA A 739 2.25 -0.95 4.97
C ALA A 739 0.80 -0.55 4.60
N LYS A 740 0.60 0.58 3.90
CA LYS A 740 -0.73 1.03 3.48
C LYS A 740 -1.43 0.07 2.52
N LYS A 741 -0.66 -0.54 1.60
CA LYS A 741 -1.19 -1.52 0.63
C LYS A 741 -1.55 -2.82 1.31
N CYS A 742 -0.74 -3.25 2.28
CA CYS A 742 -1.00 -4.49 3.02
C CYS A 742 -2.19 -4.32 3.96
N LEU A 743 -2.35 -3.16 4.61
CA LEU A 743 -3.55 -2.85 5.38
C LEU A 743 -4.81 -2.91 4.52
N ARG A 744 -4.78 -2.30 3.33
CA ARG A 744 -5.90 -2.38 2.39
C ARG A 744 -6.18 -3.84 2.02
N LEU A 745 -5.16 -4.56 1.58
CA LEU A 745 -5.29 -5.96 1.16
C LEU A 745 -5.88 -6.83 2.29
N GLN A 746 -5.46 -6.61 3.54
CA GLN A 746 -6.01 -7.30 4.70
C GLN A 746 -7.52 -7.07 4.82
N ILE A 747 -7.98 -5.81 4.71
CA ILE A 747 -9.41 -5.49 4.72
C ILE A 747 -10.15 -6.12 3.53
N GLU A 748 -9.55 -6.10 2.34
CA GLU A 748 -10.15 -6.70 1.14
C GLU A 748 -10.22 -8.24 1.19
N ASN A 749 -9.32 -8.87 1.95
CA ASN A 749 -9.35 -10.30 2.22
C ASN A 749 -10.38 -10.66 3.30
N GLU A 750 -10.55 -9.83 4.34
CA GLU A 750 -11.51 -10.07 5.42
C GLU A 750 -12.97 -9.77 5.04
N PHE A 751 -13.19 -8.80 4.14
CA PHE A 751 -14.52 -8.33 3.74
C PHE A 751 -14.70 -8.36 2.22
N HIS A 752 -15.93 -8.63 1.78
CA HIS A 752 -16.28 -8.71 0.37
C HIS A 752 -17.45 -7.77 -0.01
N GLY A 753 -17.61 -7.51 -1.31
CA GLY A 753 -18.74 -6.73 -1.83
C GLY A 753 -18.80 -5.28 -1.32
N GLY A 754 -20.02 -4.80 -1.01
CA GLY A 754 -20.25 -3.45 -0.49
C GLY A 754 -19.65 -3.25 0.91
N ARG A 755 -19.67 -4.28 1.76
CA ARG A 755 -19.15 -4.23 3.12
C ARG A 755 -17.67 -3.86 3.18
N ARG A 756 -16.89 -4.36 2.21
CA ARG A 756 -15.48 -3.98 2.02
C ARG A 756 -15.31 -2.46 1.88
N ILE A 757 -16.17 -1.82 1.09
CA ILE A 757 -16.13 -0.36 0.87
C ILE A 757 -16.52 0.36 2.16
N ASP A 758 -17.55 -0.11 2.86
CA ASP A 758 -17.99 0.50 4.12
C ASP A 758 -16.89 0.43 5.20
N ILE A 759 -16.23 -0.71 5.34
CA ILE A 759 -15.11 -0.86 6.28
C ILE A 759 -13.93 0.01 5.86
N LEU A 760 -13.53 0.02 4.58
CA LEU A 760 -12.45 0.88 4.10
C LEU A 760 -12.72 2.36 4.42
N ARG A 761 -13.98 2.83 4.25
CA ARG A 761 -14.42 4.19 4.59
C ARG A 761 -14.47 4.48 6.09
N LYS A 762 -14.39 3.46 6.93
CA LYS A 762 -14.37 3.59 8.39
C LYS A 762 -12.96 3.43 8.98
N VAL A 763 -12.03 2.83 8.24
CA VAL A 763 -10.65 2.69 8.65
C VAL A 763 -9.85 3.96 8.31
N ILE A 764 -9.07 4.47 9.26
CA ILE A 764 -8.21 5.65 9.12
C ILE A 764 -6.77 5.25 9.44
N PRO A 765 -5.89 5.10 8.45
CA PRO A 765 -4.50 4.75 8.70
C PRO A 765 -3.74 5.94 9.31
N ILE A 766 -2.99 5.71 10.40
CA ILE A 766 -2.20 6.72 11.11
C ILE A 766 -0.75 6.65 10.64
N LEU A 767 -0.23 7.76 10.11
CA LEU A 767 1.16 7.93 9.73
C LEU A 767 2.02 8.32 10.94
N GLY A 768 2.93 7.43 11.35
CA GLY A 768 3.79 7.56 12.52
C GLY A 768 5.12 8.30 12.28
N ARG A 769 5.12 9.45 11.57
CA ARG A 769 6.37 10.11 11.14
C ARG A 769 6.90 11.09 12.17
N ALA A 770 7.57 10.57 13.20
CA ALA A 770 8.21 11.40 14.22
C ALA A 770 9.47 12.14 13.73
N TYR A 771 10.19 11.62 12.72
CA TYR A 771 11.44 12.23 12.23
C TYR A 771 11.65 12.00 10.72
N LEU A 772 11.42 13.06 9.93
CA LEU A 772 11.65 13.05 8.48
C LEU A 772 13.12 13.33 8.15
N LYS A 773 14.00 12.37 8.43
CA LYS A 773 15.40 12.38 7.93
C LYS A 773 15.52 11.67 6.58
N GLU A 774 14.68 12.02 5.62
CA GLU A 774 14.86 11.55 4.23
C GLU A 774 15.71 12.57 3.43
N SER A 775 16.37 12.17 2.33
CA SER A 775 17.25 13.00 1.48
C SER A 775 16.49 13.73 0.35
N ASP A 776 17.02 14.85 -0.18
CA ASP A 776 16.45 15.97 -0.99
C ASP A 776 15.23 15.78 -1.95
N ASN A 777 14.74 14.57 -2.23
CA ASN A 777 13.40 14.28 -2.79
C ASN A 777 12.35 13.97 -1.67
N LYS A 778 12.52 14.63 -0.51
CA LYS A 778 12.16 14.21 0.88
C LYS A 778 10.71 13.95 1.23
N PHE A 779 9.77 14.30 0.36
CA PHE A 779 8.34 14.25 0.70
C PHE A 779 7.50 13.58 -0.37
N LYS A 780 8.13 13.03 -1.42
CA LYS A 780 7.38 12.34 -2.47
C LYS A 780 6.58 11.17 -1.88
N GLN A 781 7.20 10.38 -1.00
CA GLN A 781 6.51 9.27 -0.35
C GLN A 781 5.34 9.78 0.50
N PHE A 782 5.53 10.86 1.27
CA PHE A 782 4.45 11.47 2.06
C PHE A 782 3.28 11.93 1.19
N ALA A 783 3.56 12.63 0.08
CA ALA A 783 2.53 13.03 -0.88
C ALA A 783 1.83 11.81 -1.51
N ASP A 784 2.59 10.75 -1.83
CA ASP A 784 2.04 9.49 -2.33
C ASP A 784 1.20 8.75 -1.28
N ASP A 785 1.53 8.89 0.01
CA ASP A 785 0.74 8.37 1.13
C ASP A 785 -0.55 9.17 1.28
N ILE A 786 -0.52 10.49 1.24
CA ILE A 786 -1.72 11.33 1.31
C ILE A 786 -2.70 10.95 0.19
N ASN A 787 -2.23 10.94 -1.06
CA ASN A 787 -3.06 10.59 -2.20
C ASN A 787 -3.64 9.17 -2.06
N TYR A 788 -2.80 8.18 -1.73
CA TYR A 788 -3.25 6.80 -1.62
C TYR A 788 -4.23 6.60 -0.46
N LEU A 789 -3.93 7.12 0.73
CA LEU A 789 -4.75 6.88 1.91
C LEU A 789 -6.13 7.51 1.77
N LYS A 790 -6.19 8.72 1.26
CA LYS A 790 -7.42 9.46 1.02
C LYS A 790 -8.37 8.79 0.03
N ASP A 791 -7.84 8.23 -1.04
CA ASP A 791 -8.66 7.61 -2.09
C ASP A 791 -9.16 6.21 -1.68
N ASN A 792 -8.50 5.56 -0.72
CA ASN A 792 -8.72 4.15 -0.41
C ASN A 792 -9.23 3.88 1.00
N PHE A 793 -9.21 4.87 1.88
CA PHE A 793 -9.62 4.75 3.27
C PHE A 793 -10.56 5.88 3.69
N GLY A 794 -11.09 5.82 4.91
CA GLY A 794 -11.99 6.80 5.50
C GLY A 794 -11.34 8.15 5.83
N GLY A 795 -10.03 8.28 5.63
CA GLY A 795 -9.27 9.47 5.96
C GLY A 795 -7.82 9.16 6.28
N ILE A 796 -7.15 10.10 6.96
CA ILE A 796 -5.73 10.00 7.32
C ILE A 796 -5.53 10.43 8.78
N GLY A 797 -4.82 9.60 9.54
CA GLY A 797 -4.32 9.94 10.86
C GLY A 797 -2.87 10.41 10.81
N MET A 798 -2.49 11.37 11.66
CA MET A 798 -1.10 11.83 11.80
C MET A 798 -0.64 11.73 13.24
N TRP A 799 0.50 11.04 13.45
CA TRP A 799 1.12 10.85 14.76
C TRP A 799 2.65 11.06 14.71
N PRO A 800 3.20 12.00 15.51
CA PRO A 800 2.48 13.11 16.14
C PRO A 800 1.87 14.04 15.09
N LEU A 801 1.07 15.02 15.52
CA LEU A 801 0.73 16.16 14.67
C LEU A 801 2.01 16.78 14.06
N PRO A 802 1.99 17.22 12.79
CA PRO A 802 3.05 18.04 12.23
C PRO A 802 2.98 19.43 12.87
N LEU A 803 3.81 19.66 13.90
CA LEU A 803 3.81 20.90 14.68
C LEU A 803 5.08 21.69 14.45
N SER A 804 5.00 22.98 14.10
CA SER A 804 6.15 23.90 14.21
C SER A 804 6.18 24.56 15.59
N GLY A 805 7.39 24.72 16.13
CA GLY A 805 7.60 25.37 17.43
C GLY A 805 8.11 26.80 17.29
N VAL A 806 7.59 27.68 18.16
CA VAL A 806 8.11 29.03 18.41
C VAL A 806 8.99 28.95 19.66
N GLU A 807 10.30 28.72 19.50
CA GLU A 807 11.22 28.85 20.64
C GLU A 807 11.87 30.25 20.59
N GLU A 808 11.37 31.17 21.41
CA GLU A 808 11.91 32.54 21.55
C GLU A 808 13.28 32.59 22.24
N ASP A 809 13.68 31.56 22.99
CA ASP A 809 14.77 31.71 23.98
C ASP A 809 16.07 30.91 23.74
N ALA A 810 16.24 30.10 22.67
CA ALA A 810 17.60 29.57 22.42
C ALA A 810 18.48 30.59 21.73
N GLN A 811 19.00 31.49 22.54
CA GLN A 811 20.24 32.19 22.27
C GLN A 811 21.40 31.18 22.36
N ASP A 812 22.22 31.16 21.31
CA ASP A 812 23.64 30.78 21.28
C ASP A 812 24.11 29.40 20.76
N SER A 813 23.25 28.42 20.52
CA SER A 813 23.67 27.19 19.81
C SER A 813 23.42 27.29 18.29
N LYS A 814 24.50 27.35 17.49
CA LYS A 814 24.41 27.28 16.00
C LYS A 814 23.78 25.98 15.51
N GLU A 815 23.95 24.88 16.25
CA GLU A 815 23.38 23.57 15.92
C GLU A 815 21.86 23.56 16.13
N ALA A 816 21.37 24.13 17.23
CA ALA A 816 19.94 24.28 17.49
C ALA A 816 19.25 25.18 16.43
N LYS A 817 19.93 26.25 15.96
CA LYS A 817 19.41 27.09 14.87
C LYS A 817 19.27 26.32 13.55
N ASN A 818 20.23 25.46 13.20
CA ASN A 818 20.16 24.66 11.99
C ASN A 818 19.07 23.57 12.08
N GLU A 819 18.94 22.86 13.21
CA GLU A 819 17.88 21.86 13.40
C GLU A 819 16.48 22.48 13.38
N ARG A 820 16.31 23.70 13.91
CA ARG A 820 15.07 24.47 13.82
C ARG A 820 14.73 24.87 12.39
N ALA A 821 15.70 25.37 11.63
CA ALA A 821 15.49 25.75 10.23
C ALA A 821 15.06 24.54 9.39
N ILE A 822 15.65 23.36 9.66
CA ILE A 822 15.27 22.11 9.02
C ILE A 822 13.85 21.70 9.44
N SER A 823 13.52 21.72 10.73
CA SER A 823 12.19 21.32 11.23
C SER A 823 11.09 22.22 10.69
N ARG A 824 11.25 23.55 10.75
CA ARG A 824 10.30 24.50 10.13
C ARG A 824 10.16 24.28 8.63
N SER A 825 11.26 24.06 7.91
CA SER A 825 11.21 23.76 6.48
C SER A 825 10.46 22.45 6.20
N VAL A 826 10.61 21.43 7.05
CA VAL A 826 9.94 20.14 6.90
C VAL A 826 8.44 20.26 7.15
N ILE A 827 8.04 20.87 8.26
CA ILE A 827 6.62 21.04 8.62
C ILE A 827 5.93 22.00 7.65
N SER A 828 6.58 23.10 7.28
CA SER A 828 6.08 24.00 6.24
C SER A 828 5.91 23.26 4.91
N LYS A 829 6.86 22.41 4.52
CA LYS A 829 6.72 21.61 3.29
C LYS A 829 5.64 20.54 3.39
N MET A 830 5.43 19.95 4.56
CA MET A 830 4.32 19.03 4.80
C MET A 830 2.98 19.77 4.73
N GLY A 831 2.87 20.94 5.36
CA GLY A 831 1.70 21.82 5.28
C GLY A 831 1.40 22.18 3.83
N GLU A 832 2.41 22.68 3.10
CA GLU A 832 2.31 23.00 1.67
C GLU A 832 1.87 21.78 0.85
N LEU A 833 2.41 20.58 1.11
CA LEU A 833 2.02 19.37 0.38
C LEU A 833 0.62 18.88 0.74
N VAL A 834 0.22 18.98 2.00
CA VAL A 834 -1.15 18.69 2.41
C VAL A 834 -2.05 19.68 1.68
N GLU A 835 -1.84 20.98 1.83
CA GLU A 835 -2.61 22.02 1.15
C GLU A 835 -2.65 21.82 -0.37
N GLU A 836 -1.52 21.58 -1.03
CA GLU A 836 -1.42 21.27 -2.47
C GLU A 836 -2.27 20.05 -2.82
N LYS A 837 -2.13 18.94 -2.08
CA LYS A 837 -2.88 17.71 -2.37
C LYS A 837 -4.34 17.78 -1.94
N TYR A 838 -4.74 18.71 -1.09
CA TYR A 838 -6.14 18.91 -0.74
C TYR A 838 -6.85 19.94 -1.62
N SER A 839 -6.10 20.89 -2.19
CA SER A 839 -6.61 21.94 -3.08
C SER A 839 -6.76 21.51 -4.54
N GLU A 840 -6.16 20.38 -4.98
CA GLU A 840 -6.29 19.85 -6.34
C GLU A 840 -7.78 19.71 -6.79
N PRO A 841 -8.31 20.61 -7.65
CA PRO A 841 -9.75 20.79 -7.85
C PRO A 841 -10.43 19.58 -8.50
N TYR A 842 -9.69 18.89 -9.37
CA TYR A 842 -10.18 17.76 -10.18
C TYR A 842 -10.35 16.47 -9.37
N LYS A 843 -9.81 16.41 -8.16
CA LYS A 843 -9.93 15.23 -7.30
C LYS A 843 -11.08 15.33 -6.29
N ASN A 844 -11.90 16.39 -6.34
CA ASN A 844 -13.13 16.54 -5.56
C ASN A 844 -12.94 16.23 -4.07
N TYR A 845 -11.89 16.77 -3.46
CA TYR A 845 -11.50 16.42 -2.10
C TYR A 845 -12.23 17.17 -1.00
N MET A 846 -12.74 18.35 -1.35
CA MET A 846 -13.67 19.08 -0.51
C MET A 846 -15.05 18.48 -0.71
N ASP A 847 -15.78 18.31 0.38
CA ASP A 847 -17.19 18.01 0.35
C ASP A 847 -17.96 19.30 0.04
N TYR A 848 -17.90 19.71 -1.24
CA TYR A 848 -18.55 20.94 -1.73
C TYR A 848 -20.06 20.94 -1.52
N GLU A 849 -20.67 19.76 -1.39
CA GLU A 849 -22.08 19.64 -1.04
C GLU A 849 -22.36 20.22 0.35
N LYS A 850 -21.49 19.93 1.33
CA LYS A 850 -21.57 20.50 2.68
C LYS A 850 -21.26 21.99 2.73
N LEU A 851 -20.43 22.50 1.82
CA LEU A 851 -20.10 23.93 1.76
C LEU A 851 -21.22 24.81 1.20
N GLY A 852 -22.15 24.21 0.46
CA GLY A 852 -23.07 24.94 -0.38
C GLY A 852 -22.37 25.73 -1.49
N VAL A 853 -23.18 26.38 -2.33
CA VAL A 853 -22.69 27.11 -3.51
C VAL A 853 -21.76 28.27 -3.13
N ILE A 854 -22.07 28.99 -2.06
CA ILE A 854 -21.23 30.13 -1.62
C ILE A 854 -19.92 29.66 -1.03
N GLY A 855 -19.94 28.69 -0.12
CA GLY A 855 -18.71 28.18 0.49
C GLY A 855 -17.77 27.61 -0.58
N GLY A 856 -18.32 26.89 -1.56
CA GLY A 856 -17.59 26.44 -2.73
C GLY A 856 -17.04 27.56 -3.60
N MET A 857 -17.75 28.70 -3.72
CA MET A 857 -17.28 29.87 -4.48
C MET A 857 -16.19 30.65 -3.74
N LEU A 858 -16.36 30.92 -2.44
CA LEU A 858 -15.42 31.72 -1.65
C LEU A 858 -14.07 31.03 -1.40
N ARG A 859 -14.05 29.70 -1.45
CA ARG A 859 -12.84 28.89 -1.23
C ARG A 859 -12.17 28.44 -2.53
N ARG A 860 -12.59 28.98 -3.68
CA ARG A 860 -11.88 28.74 -4.94
C ARG A 860 -10.52 29.44 -4.91
N PRO A 861 -9.45 28.78 -5.39
CA PRO A 861 -8.10 29.32 -5.34
C PRO A 861 -8.01 30.70 -6.01
N GLU A 862 -8.76 30.93 -7.10
CA GLU A 862 -8.75 32.21 -7.82
C GLU A 862 -9.23 33.40 -6.97
N ILE A 863 -10.03 33.15 -5.93
CA ILE A 863 -10.57 34.17 -5.01
C ILE A 863 -9.76 34.19 -3.71
N ALA A 864 -9.39 33.01 -3.20
CA ALA A 864 -8.66 32.84 -1.95
C ALA A 864 -7.26 33.47 -1.98
N ASP A 865 -6.57 33.44 -3.13
CA ASP A 865 -5.23 34.01 -3.30
C ASP A 865 -5.16 35.53 -3.09
N TYR A 866 -6.28 36.25 -3.26
CA TYR A 866 -6.33 37.71 -3.14
C TYR A 866 -6.84 38.18 -1.78
N PHE A 867 -7.89 37.56 -1.26
CA PHE A 867 -8.49 37.90 0.02
C PHE A 867 -9.21 36.68 0.60
N SER A 868 -8.58 35.92 1.50
CA SER A 868 -9.29 34.91 2.27
C SER A 868 -10.17 35.58 3.33
N VAL A 869 -11.38 35.98 2.93
CA VAL A 869 -12.43 36.49 3.83
C VAL A 869 -12.69 35.48 4.97
N CYS A 870 -12.61 34.19 4.65
CA CYS A 870 -12.85 33.12 5.62
C CYS A 870 -11.75 33.02 6.68
N SER A 871 -10.48 33.32 6.35
CA SER A 871 -9.39 33.34 7.34
C SER A 871 -9.59 34.36 8.45
N TYR A 872 -10.26 35.48 8.16
CA TYR A 872 -10.56 36.51 9.15
C TYR A 872 -11.89 36.28 9.86
N MET A 873 -12.90 35.79 9.12
CA MET A 873 -14.24 35.59 9.66
C MET A 873 -14.37 34.37 10.56
N CYS A 874 -13.67 33.28 10.25
CA CYS A 874 -13.70 32.05 11.05
C CYS A 874 -13.33 32.31 12.54
N PRO A 875 -12.14 32.87 12.85
CA PRO A 875 -11.71 33.07 14.22
C PRO A 875 -12.61 34.02 15.01
N GLU A 876 -13.22 35.01 14.33
CA GLU A 876 -14.06 36.04 14.92
C GLU A 876 -15.56 35.88 14.57
N ARG A 877 -16.00 34.65 14.29
CA ARG A 877 -17.37 34.36 13.79
C ARG A 877 -18.48 34.92 14.67
N SER A 878 -18.26 34.92 15.99
CA SER A 878 -19.18 35.49 16.97
C SER A 878 -19.44 36.98 16.69
N ILE A 879 -18.39 37.75 16.43
CA ILE A 879 -18.48 39.19 16.13
C ILE A 879 -19.27 39.40 14.83
N PHE A 880 -19.00 38.61 13.79
CA PHE A 880 -19.72 38.70 12.53
C PHE A 880 -21.21 38.34 12.66
N ARG A 881 -21.55 37.33 13.47
CA ARG A 881 -22.96 36.99 13.78
C ARG A 881 -23.68 38.15 14.48
N TYR A 882 -23.05 38.78 15.48
CA TYR A 882 -23.63 39.95 16.15
C TYR A 882 -23.76 41.15 15.20
N LEU A 883 -22.75 41.38 14.35
CA LEU A 883 -22.78 42.41 13.31
C LEU A 883 -23.93 42.17 12.32
N LEU A 884 -24.11 40.93 11.85
CA LEU A 884 -25.23 40.56 10.98
C LEU A 884 -26.57 40.84 11.67
N PHE A 885 -26.72 40.44 12.93
CA PHE A 885 -27.96 40.69 13.68
C PHE A 885 -28.26 42.19 13.80
N LEU A 886 -27.25 43.01 14.12
CA LEU A 886 -27.37 44.47 14.20
C LEU A 886 -27.75 45.08 12.84
N LEU A 887 -27.14 44.60 11.75
CA LEU A 887 -27.41 45.05 10.39
C LEU A 887 -28.83 44.68 9.93
N ILE A 888 -29.31 43.48 10.26
CA ILE A 888 -30.70 43.04 10.01
C ILE A 888 -31.67 43.90 10.81
N ALA A 889 -31.42 44.12 12.11
CA ALA A 889 -32.27 44.96 12.95
C ALA A 889 -32.33 46.40 12.41
N GLY A 890 -31.19 46.98 12.03
CA GLY A 890 -31.13 48.29 11.40
C GLY A 890 -31.92 48.36 10.09
N SER A 891 -31.83 47.32 9.26
CA SER A 891 -32.58 47.21 8.00
C SER A 891 -34.09 47.13 8.24
N ILE A 892 -34.54 46.37 9.25
CA ILE A 892 -35.95 46.26 9.64
C ILE A 892 -36.47 47.62 10.15
N VAL A 893 -35.71 48.28 11.04
CA VAL A 893 -36.10 49.60 11.57
C VAL A 893 -36.18 50.64 10.45
N SER A 894 -35.21 50.68 9.53
CA SER A 894 -35.25 51.55 8.34
C SER A 894 -36.51 51.29 7.52
N PHE A 895 -36.81 50.01 7.24
CA PHE A 895 -37.99 49.61 6.48
C PHE A 895 -39.31 50.02 7.15
N VAL A 896 -39.45 49.79 8.47
CA VAL A 896 -40.64 50.19 9.24
C VAL A 896 -40.76 51.72 9.28
N ALA A 897 -39.68 52.45 9.52
CA ALA A 897 -39.67 53.91 9.52
C ALA A 897 -40.08 54.48 8.17
N PHE A 898 -39.60 53.90 7.07
CA PHE A 898 -39.98 54.25 5.71
C PHE A 898 -41.48 54.06 5.45
N ARG A 899 -42.09 53.00 6.01
CA ARG A 899 -43.52 52.68 5.82
C ARG A 899 -44.46 53.49 6.72
N VAL A 900 -44.07 53.75 7.96
CA VAL A 900 -44.98 54.32 8.98
C VAL A 900 -44.87 55.85 9.07
N ASN A 901 -43.71 56.43 8.80
CA ASN A 901 -43.46 57.85 9.04
C ASN A 901 -43.12 58.62 7.75
N CYS A 902 -44.02 59.51 7.30
CA CYS A 902 -43.83 60.32 6.09
C CYS A 902 -42.57 61.21 6.13
N LYS A 903 -42.17 61.73 7.30
CA LYS A 903 -40.93 62.52 7.42
C LYS A 903 -39.69 61.64 7.25
N ALA A 904 -39.71 60.45 7.84
CA ALA A 904 -38.63 59.47 7.67
C ALA A 904 -38.54 59.00 6.21
N LYS A 905 -39.67 58.75 5.55
CA LYS A 905 -39.73 58.43 4.11
C LYS A 905 -38.99 59.49 3.28
N ARG A 906 -39.30 60.77 3.48
CA ARG A 906 -38.63 61.88 2.75
C ARG A 906 -37.12 61.93 3.02
N TYR A 907 -36.72 61.68 4.27
CA TYR A 907 -35.30 61.65 4.65
C TYR A 907 -34.55 60.46 4.02
N ILE A 908 -35.13 59.26 4.09
CA ILE A 908 -34.55 58.03 3.51
C ILE A 908 -34.45 58.16 1.99
N ILE A 909 -35.45 58.74 1.32
CA ILE A 909 -35.38 59.02 -0.14
C ILE A 909 -34.22 59.97 -0.46
N LYS A 910 -34.05 61.03 0.34
CA LYS A 910 -32.92 61.97 0.18
C LYS A 910 -31.57 61.29 0.41
N MET A 911 -31.51 60.31 1.32
CA MET A 911 -30.32 59.53 1.66
C MET A 911 -30.34 58.10 1.10
N LYS A 912 -30.87 57.91 -0.12
CA LYS A 912 -31.04 56.58 -0.73
C LYS A 912 -29.77 55.72 -0.72
N TRP A 913 -28.59 56.34 -0.89
CA TRP A 913 -27.31 55.63 -0.89
C TRP A 913 -26.96 54.99 0.45
N ILE A 914 -27.35 55.60 1.57
CA ILE A 914 -27.09 55.05 2.91
C ILE A 914 -27.96 53.80 3.14
N ASP A 915 -29.24 53.84 2.77
CA ASP A 915 -30.12 52.68 2.88
C ASP A 915 -29.70 51.54 1.94
N ILE A 916 -29.26 51.87 0.71
CA ILE A 916 -28.67 50.89 -0.21
C ILE A 916 -27.39 50.29 0.37
N SER A 917 -26.50 51.12 0.93
CA SER A 917 -25.27 50.65 1.57
C SER A 917 -25.57 49.76 2.76
N LEU A 918 -26.51 50.12 3.63
CA LEU A 918 -26.89 49.31 4.79
C LEU A 918 -27.37 47.92 4.36
N LYS A 919 -28.26 47.84 3.37
CA LYS A 919 -28.79 46.58 2.84
C LYS A 919 -27.71 45.78 2.11
N GLY A 920 -26.88 46.46 1.31
CA GLY A 920 -25.76 45.84 0.61
C GLY A 920 -24.75 45.24 1.57
N THR A 921 -24.35 45.98 2.61
CA THR A 921 -23.46 45.48 3.67
C THR A 921 -24.10 44.32 4.43
N THR A 922 -25.39 44.40 4.78
CA THR A 922 -26.12 43.28 5.42
C THR A 922 -26.06 42.02 4.58
N PHE A 923 -26.29 42.15 3.26
CA PHE A 923 -26.26 41.04 2.33
C PHE A 923 -24.85 40.47 2.15
N ILE A 924 -23.82 41.31 2.03
CA ILE A 924 -22.42 40.86 1.96
C ILE A 924 -22.03 40.10 3.23
N VAL A 925 -22.31 40.65 4.41
CA VAL A 925 -22.01 39.97 5.68
C VAL A 925 -22.76 38.65 5.80
N LEU A 926 -24.03 38.60 5.37
CA LEU A 926 -24.80 37.36 5.31
C LEU A 926 -24.14 36.32 4.40
N LEU A 927 -23.80 36.70 3.16
CA LEU A 927 -23.13 35.79 2.22
C LEU A 927 -21.81 35.27 2.79
N SER A 928 -21.01 36.13 3.40
CA SER A 928 -19.73 35.72 3.96
C SER A 928 -19.92 34.79 5.18
N ILE A 929 -20.95 34.99 6.00
CA ILE A 929 -21.30 34.04 7.08
C ILE A 929 -21.75 32.69 6.48
N LEU A 930 -22.65 32.70 5.50
CA LEU A 930 -23.14 31.49 4.84
C LEU A 930 -22.01 30.69 4.15
N GLY A 931 -20.96 31.36 3.69
CA GLY A 931 -19.82 30.70 3.03
C GLY A 931 -18.67 30.33 3.96
N CYS A 932 -18.40 31.11 5.01
CA CYS A 932 -17.23 30.93 5.86
C CYS A 932 -17.53 30.32 7.24
N ASP A 933 -18.76 30.42 7.75
CA ASP A 933 -19.16 29.86 9.05
C ASP A 933 -19.62 28.41 8.90
N PRO A 934 -18.91 27.42 9.47
CA PRO A 934 -19.24 26.01 9.31
C PRO A 934 -20.67 25.65 9.77
N PHE A 935 -21.21 26.39 10.74
CA PHE A 935 -22.58 26.16 11.21
C PHE A 935 -23.64 26.49 10.14
N TRP A 936 -23.39 27.53 9.32
CA TRP A 936 -24.35 28.01 8.32
C TRP A 936 -24.14 27.40 6.93
N GLN A 937 -22.97 26.82 6.67
CA GLN A 937 -22.61 26.21 5.38
C GLN A 937 -23.64 25.16 4.89
N PRO A 938 -24.10 24.19 5.71
CA PRO A 938 -25.11 23.23 5.27
C PRO A 938 -26.45 23.86 4.89
N MET A 939 -26.77 25.02 5.49
CA MET A 939 -28.01 25.76 5.22
C MET A 939 -27.88 26.81 4.11
N SER A 940 -26.65 27.04 3.62
CA SER A 940 -26.32 28.13 2.68
C SER A 940 -27.21 28.12 1.44
N ASN A 941 -27.40 26.95 0.81
CA ASN A 941 -28.24 26.80 -0.37
C ASN A 941 -29.71 27.11 -0.06
N THR A 942 -30.23 26.60 1.04
CA THR A 942 -31.62 26.81 1.46
C THR A 942 -31.89 28.28 1.78
N VAL A 943 -31.00 28.91 2.55
CA VAL A 943 -31.11 30.33 2.90
C VAL A 943 -31.02 31.21 1.66
N LEU A 944 -30.16 30.86 0.70
CA LEU A 944 -30.08 31.57 -0.58
C LEU A 944 -31.34 31.43 -1.42
N MET A 945 -31.88 30.22 -1.55
CA MET A 945 -33.11 29.98 -2.31
C MET A 945 -34.29 30.72 -1.69
N ILE A 946 -34.40 30.73 -0.36
CA ILE A 946 -35.41 31.51 0.37
C ILE A 946 -35.19 33.01 0.14
N SER A 947 -33.95 33.49 0.21
CA SER A 947 -33.62 34.90 0.00
C SER A 947 -33.94 35.35 -1.43
N LEU A 948 -33.63 34.52 -2.44
CA LEU A 948 -33.93 34.76 -3.84
C LEU A 948 -35.45 34.78 -4.09
N ALA A 949 -36.17 33.77 -3.58
CA ALA A 949 -37.62 33.69 -3.70
C ALA A 949 -38.31 34.89 -3.03
N SER A 950 -37.83 35.31 -1.86
CA SER A 950 -38.30 36.50 -1.15
C SER A 950 -38.03 37.78 -1.94
N GLY A 951 -36.84 37.91 -2.54
CA GLY A 951 -36.49 39.04 -3.41
C GLY A 951 -37.38 39.13 -4.66
N ILE A 952 -37.65 38.01 -5.32
CA ILE A 952 -38.54 37.92 -6.48
C ILE A 952 -39.98 38.25 -6.08
N ALA A 953 -40.48 37.67 -4.98
CA ALA A 953 -41.82 37.95 -4.47
C ALA A 953 -41.98 39.44 -4.11
N TYR A 954 -40.97 40.05 -3.48
CA TYR A 954 -40.96 41.48 -3.19
C TYR A 954 -40.94 42.34 -4.47
N PHE A 955 -40.19 41.93 -5.49
CA PHE A 955 -40.18 42.61 -6.78
C PHE A 955 -41.55 42.58 -7.46
N PHE A 956 -42.21 41.42 -7.51
CA PHE A 956 -43.58 41.30 -8.02
C PHE A 956 -44.58 42.09 -7.19
N TYR A 957 -44.49 42.02 -5.86
CA TYR A 957 -45.31 42.84 -4.98
C TYR A 957 -45.16 44.34 -5.31
N ARG A 958 -43.92 44.82 -5.49
CA ARG A 958 -43.68 46.22 -5.87
C ARG A 958 -44.22 46.54 -7.27
N MET A 959 -44.00 45.67 -8.24
CA MET A 959 -44.50 45.87 -9.61
C MET A 959 -46.03 45.97 -9.64
N PHE A 960 -46.73 45.04 -8.98
CA PHE A 960 -48.19 44.99 -8.99
C PHE A 960 -48.85 46.06 -8.12
N PHE A 961 -48.31 46.34 -6.93
CA PHE A 961 -48.97 47.23 -5.96
C PHE A 961 -48.43 48.67 -5.97
N CYS A 962 -47.18 48.92 -6.40
CA CYS A 962 -46.65 50.29 -6.51
C CYS A 962 -46.69 50.85 -7.93
N GLY A 963 -46.81 50.02 -8.97
CA GLY A 963 -46.94 50.48 -10.36
C GLY A 963 -48.24 51.24 -10.67
N TYR A 964 -49.15 51.33 -9.70
CA TYR A 964 -50.44 52.02 -9.82
C TYR A 964 -50.47 53.42 -9.19
N GLU A 965 -49.40 53.87 -8.52
CA GLU A 965 -49.22 55.29 -8.20
C GLU A 965 -48.69 55.97 -9.48
N SER A 966 -49.62 56.36 -10.38
CA SER A 966 -49.27 57.17 -11.53
C SER A 966 -48.66 58.49 -11.08
N GLU A 967 -47.63 58.94 -11.79
CA GLU A 967 -46.86 60.19 -11.66
C GLU A 967 -47.69 61.49 -11.70
N SER A 968 -49.03 61.42 -11.60
CA SER A 968 -49.95 62.54 -11.74
C SER A 968 -50.30 63.27 -10.43
N ASP A 969 -49.85 62.78 -9.27
CA ASP A 969 -50.16 63.38 -7.96
C ASP A 969 -48.89 63.92 -7.25
N GLU A 970 -48.03 64.60 -8.00
CA GLU A 970 -46.98 65.48 -7.43
C GLU A 970 -47.44 66.94 -7.32
#